data_AF-A0A5P9H1F7-F1
#
_entry.id   AF-A0A5P9H1F7-F1
#
_cell.length_a   1.000
_cell.length_b   1.000
_cell.length_c   1.000
_cell.angle_alpha   90.00
_cell.angle_beta   90.00
_cell.angle_gamma   90.00
#
_symmetry.space_group_name_H-M   'P 1'
#
loop_
_entity.id
_entity.type
_entity.pdbx_description
1 polymer ?
#
loop_
_entity_poly.entity_id
_entity_poly.type
_entity_poly.pdbx_seq_one_letter_code
_entity_poly.pdbx_strand_id
1 'polypeptide(L)'
;MKNEEKKSLVSPVPMPSTSMKPAKASDVDWLVSAGPETQKEFLDSLSDGEILSLPYLFDFWAMDHQRTPEGDWRAWVILGGRGAGKTRAGAEWVRSQVEGARPLDAGHCHRLALVGETIDQVRDVMIFGESGILACSPPDRRPVWQATRKRLIWPNGATAQVFSAHDPESLRGPQFDGAWVDEYGCAAVDKGTNQPNKFLDPKSSESTLPHFSDGRRDELIQQQYLRAFLGYWNDPDNNPQSDVYEGAMLDMDHAYAWAWDMRPYPYFPNNRGLWSDGENYTRGHWLNGRVSSRTLSSVIDEICLRTGLEHCDTSRAHGLVRGYTVDQVSEARGALQPLMLRYGVDAVDRDGRLHFVMRDGQSDRLIDLDTLVRDPERDGVLEETRGSTVELAGRVRLRFVEADGDFEVIAEEAILPDDATHAVSTSEFPLAMTRAEGRQTVERWLSEARVATDTVQLTLPPSQLDTGAGDVIALPEGQGRGLFRIDRIDQMAAAQKLEAVRIEPESYRPADFAEEAVTLRPFVPPSPVAPFFLDLPLLTGEEVPHAPHLAVTARPWPGSVALYASDEDANYTLNSLVTARTPVGVLETPLFPADPGRIDRGSDLQVRMLAGTLQSISDLALLNGGNLCAIGDGTPDGWELIQFREAELVDTDTYLLRHRLRGQVGTERAAPWPEGSYLVRLDGTAEQIDLAEAKRGLARYYRIGPAGRPVDDPSFSAVRLAFDGLGLRPLSPVHLRLAPGQGGDLSLNWIRRTRIGGDRWDTAEVPLGEEKEEYVVRVVQADAVIREVTVAAPTWTYSAAAQAADALSGLYELQVAQLSARFGPGRFSSLTVPG
;
A
#
# COMPACT_ATOMS: atom_id res chain seq x y z
N MET A 1 46.80 64.94 -19.83
CA MET A 1 47.02 63.47 -19.83
C MET A 1 46.36 62.94 -18.56
N LYS A 2 45.07 62.57 -18.64
CA LYS A 2 44.54 61.18 -18.76
C LYS A 2 44.87 60.39 -17.48
N ASN A 3 44.00 60.33 -16.45
CA ASN A 3 42.74 59.58 -16.36
C ASN A 3 42.85 58.14 -16.90
N GLU A 4 43.07 57.18 -16.00
CA GLU A 4 42.82 55.75 -16.22
C GLU A 4 42.10 55.16 -15.00
N GLU A 5 40.99 54.50 -15.31
CA GLU A 5 40.01 53.91 -14.41
C GLU A 5 40.52 52.61 -13.75
N LYS A 6 40.25 52.45 -12.45
CA LYS A 6 40.40 51.17 -11.75
C LYS A 6 39.31 50.20 -12.21
N LYS A 7 39.69 49.14 -12.93
CA LYS A 7 38.86 47.94 -13.09
C LYS A 7 38.72 47.23 -11.73
N SER A 8 37.50 47.15 -11.22
CA SER A 8 37.13 46.24 -10.12
C SER A 8 37.03 44.82 -10.65
N LEU A 9 37.92 43.94 -10.19
CA LEU A 9 37.77 42.50 -10.36
C LEU A 9 36.63 42.04 -9.42
N VAL A 10 35.53 41.60 -10.05
CA VAL A 10 34.37 41.00 -9.39
C VAL A 10 34.80 39.66 -8.80
N SER A 11 34.61 39.49 -7.49
CA SER A 11 34.80 38.21 -6.79
C SER A 11 33.93 37.12 -7.41
N PRO A 12 34.43 35.89 -7.61
CA PRO A 12 33.61 34.81 -8.14
C PRO A 12 32.48 34.49 -7.15
N VAL A 13 31.24 34.46 -7.66
CA VAL A 13 30.07 33.99 -6.92
C VAL A 13 30.30 32.50 -6.56
N PRO A 14 30.10 32.06 -5.31
CA PRO A 14 30.28 30.66 -4.95
C PRO A 14 29.25 29.83 -5.73
N MET A 15 29.71 28.82 -6.47
CA MET A 15 28.80 27.86 -7.09
C MET A 15 28.08 27.08 -5.98
N PRO A 16 26.74 27.00 -5.99
CA PRO A 16 26.01 26.19 -5.03
C PRO A 16 26.39 24.71 -5.25
N SER A 17 26.78 24.04 -4.17
CA SER A 17 27.06 22.61 -4.17
C SER A 17 25.84 21.82 -4.66
N THR A 18 26.04 20.90 -5.59
CA THR A 18 25.01 19.95 -6.05
C THR A 18 24.80 18.80 -5.06
N SER A 19 25.61 18.72 -4.00
CA SER A 19 25.41 17.78 -2.90
C SER A 19 24.41 18.37 -1.91
N MET A 20 23.36 17.60 -1.57
CA MET A 20 22.46 17.96 -0.47
C MET A 20 23.26 18.26 0.80
N LYS A 21 22.90 19.31 1.54
CA LYS A 21 23.46 19.53 2.88
C LYS A 21 23.15 18.27 3.71
N PRO A 22 24.16 17.59 4.29
CA PRO A 22 23.90 16.47 5.19
C PRO A 22 22.94 16.93 6.28
N ALA A 23 21.91 16.12 6.57
CA ALA A 23 21.07 16.36 7.73
C ALA A 23 21.97 16.36 8.98
N LYS A 24 21.75 17.30 9.91
CA LYS A 24 22.50 17.33 11.18
C LYS A 24 22.09 16.10 11.99
N ALA A 25 22.95 15.08 12.04
CA ALA A 25 22.67 13.84 12.77
C ALA A 25 23.35 13.79 14.15
N SER A 26 24.31 14.69 14.42
CA SER A 26 25.06 14.78 15.68
C SER A 26 25.65 16.20 15.87
N ASP A 27 26.16 16.48 17.07
CA ASP A 27 26.83 17.75 17.38
C ASP A 27 28.13 17.92 16.57
N VAL A 28 28.83 16.82 16.27
CA VAL A 28 30.00 16.87 15.38
C VAL A 28 29.63 17.14 13.92
N ASP A 29 28.49 16.66 13.41
CA ASP A 29 28.06 16.97 12.03
C ASP A 29 27.75 18.46 11.88
N TRP A 30 27.22 19.09 12.93
CA TRP A 30 27.10 20.55 12.97
C TRP A 30 28.48 21.22 12.90
N LEU A 31 29.45 20.78 13.71
CA LEU A 31 30.79 21.39 13.73
C LEU A 31 31.52 21.21 12.39
N VAL A 32 31.46 20.01 11.80
CA VAL A 32 32.10 19.70 10.51
C VAL A 32 31.45 20.47 9.35
N SER A 33 30.15 20.76 9.43
CA SER A 33 29.46 21.57 8.42
C SER A 33 29.62 23.09 8.63
N ALA A 34 30.20 23.52 9.75
CA ALA A 34 30.49 24.92 10.02
C ALA A 34 31.71 25.43 9.22
N GLY A 35 31.84 26.75 9.09
CA GLY A 35 33.00 27.35 8.41
C GLY A 35 34.31 27.13 9.17
N PRO A 36 35.48 27.16 8.50
CA PRO A 36 36.78 26.93 9.13
C PRO A 36 37.08 27.84 10.33
N GLU A 37 36.56 29.07 10.32
CA GLU A 37 36.71 30.03 11.43
C GLU A 37 35.95 29.56 12.68
N THR A 38 34.71 29.09 12.52
CA THR A 38 33.90 28.55 13.63
C THR A 38 34.47 27.25 14.19
N GLN A 39 34.99 26.38 13.33
CA GLN A 39 35.68 25.16 13.76
C GLN A 39 36.91 25.49 14.60
N LYS A 40 37.70 26.46 14.15
CA LYS A 40 38.89 26.90 14.85
C LYS A 40 38.55 27.57 16.18
N GLU A 41 37.56 28.46 16.22
CA GLU A 41 37.11 29.12 17.44
C GLU A 41 36.63 28.11 18.50
N PHE A 42 35.88 27.08 18.07
CA PHE A 42 35.47 26.00 18.94
C PHE A 42 36.67 25.22 19.50
N LEU A 43 37.61 24.79 18.64
CA LEU A 43 38.80 24.06 19.09
C LEU A 43 39.69 24.90 20.00
N ASP A 44 39.87 26.19 19.70
CA ASP A 44 40.68 27.12 20.49
C ASP A 44 40.02 27.45 21.86
N SER A 45 38.71 27.18 22.02
CA SER A 45 37.98 27.36 23.28
C SER A 45 38.17 26.21 24.28
N LEU A 46 38.63 25.05 23.80
CA LEU A 46 38.86 23.86 24.61
C LEU A 46 40.29 23.84 25.17
N SER A 47 40.44 23.39 26.41
CA SER A 47 41.75 23.07 26.98
C SER A 47 42.37 21.84 26.32
N ASP A 48 43.69 21.66 26.43
CA ASP A 48 44.39 20.48 25.91
C ASP A 48 43.77 19.16 26.41
N GLY A 49 43.30 19.13 27.66
CA GLY A 49 42.62 17.97 28.24
C GLY A 49 41.25 17.71 27.59
N GLU A 50 40.47 18.76 27.35
CA GLU A 50 39.16 18.65 26.68
C GLU A 50 39.33 18.20 25.22
N ILE A 51 40.32 18.74 24.51
CA ILE A 51 40.68 18.32 23.14
C ILE A 51 41.05 16.83 23.10
N LEU A 52 41.88 16.37 24.05
CA LEU A 52 42.28 14.96 24.15
C LEU A 52 41.10 14.04 24.53
N SER A 53 40.12 14.54 25.27
CA SER A 53 38.92 13.80 25.65
C SER A 53 37.88 13.73 24.52
N LEU A 54 37.88 14.71 23.62
CA LEU A 54 36.85 14.91 22.61
C LEU A 54 36.55 13.66 21.77
N PRO A 55 37.51 12.85 21.29
CA PRO A 55 37.22 11.62 20.54
C PRO A 55 36.44 10.55 21.32
N TYR A 56 36.46 10.62 22.65
CA TYR A 56 35.87 9.65 23.57
C TYR A 56 34.59 10.17 24.27
N LEU A 57 34.19 11.41 24.02
CA LEU A 57 32.93 11.97 24.51
C LEU A 57 31.78 11.48 23.64
N PHE A 58 31.25 10.30 23.96
CA PHE A 58 30.24 9.64 23.14
C PHE A 58 29.06 10.56 22.80
N ASP A 59 28.54 11.32 23.76
CA ASP A 59 27.43 12.25 23.53
C ASP A 59 27.71 13.21 22.38
N PHE A 60 28.93 13.75 22.25
CA PHE A 60 29.29 14.66 21.16
C PHE A 60 29.26 14.01 19.76
N TRP A 61 29.54 12.71 19.68
CA TRP A 61 29.59 11.94 18.42
C TRP A 61 28.34 11.10 18.15
N ALA A 62 27.54 10.84 19.17
CA ALA A 62 26.39 9.96 19.10
C ALA A 62 25.28 10.62 18.27
N MET A 63 24.67 9.82 17.39
CA MET A 63 23.39 10.18 16.78
C MET A 63 22.29 10.16 17.85
N ASP A 64 21.20 10.90 17.62
CA ASP A 64 20.11 11.00 18.61
C ASP A 64 19.58 9.63 19.06
N HIS A 65 19.43 8.66 18.14
CA HIS A 65 18.98 7.30 18.48
C HIS A 65 20.03 6.46 19.22
N GLN A 66 21.28 6.90 19.27
CA GLN A 66 22.39 6.25 19.97
C GLN A 66 22.61 6.79 21.39
N ARG A 67 21.88 7.83 21.80
CA ARG A 67 21.89 8.34 23.17
C ARG A 67 20.77 7.68 23.97
N THR A 68 21.06 7.35 25.23
CA THR A 68 20.02 6.90 26.16
C THR A 68 19.02 8.05 26.41
N PRO A 69 17.71 7.78 26.51
CA PRO A 69 16.72 8.81 26.81
C PRO A 69 17.01 9.53 28.14
N GLU A 70 16.59 10.80 28.25
CA GLU A 70 16.62 11.52 29.52
C GLU A 70 15.52 11.02 30.49
N GLY A 71 15.81 11.01 31.80
CA GLY A 71 14.87 10.59 32.85
C GLY A 71 14.78 9.08 33.06
N ASP A 72 13.71 8.64 33.72
CA ASP A 72 13.44 7.22 33.94
C ASP A 72 12.84 6.60 32.69
N TRP A 73 13.57 5.70 32.04
CA TRP A 73 13.11 4.98 30.85
C TRP A 73 13.20 3.47 31.08
N ARG A 74 12.26 2.75 30.47
CA ARG A 74 12.17 1.28 30.53
C ARG A 74 12.79 0.61 29.30
N ALA A 75 12.63 1.25 28.14
CA ALA A 75 13.13 0.76 26.87
C ALA A 75 13.88 1.89 26.14
N TRP A 76 14.99 1.54 25.51
CA TRP A 76 15.73 2.42 24.61
C TRP A 76 15.80 1.77 23.23
N VAL A 77 15.16 2.40 22.25
CA VAL A 77 15.07 1.88 20.88
C VAL A 77 16.13 2.55 20.00
N ILE A 78 17.09 1.75 19.53
CA ILE A 78 18.11 2.17 18.57
C ILE A 78 17.58 1.91 17.15
N LEU A 79 17.11 2.96 16.47
CA LEU A 79 16.62 2.86 15.10
C LEU A 79 17.78 2.84 14.10
N GLY A 80 18.08 1.70 13.47
CA GLY A 80 18.96 1.70 12.30
C GLY A 80 19.52 0.37 11.78
N GLY A 81 19.89 0.38 10.50
CA GLY A 81 20.46 -0.76 9.75
C GLY A 81 21.97 -0.98 9.97
N ARG A 82 22.66 -1.56 8.97
CA ARG A 82 24.14 -1.63 8.99
C ARG A 82 24.71 -0.22 9.00
N GLY A 83 25.73 0.03 9.82
CA GLY A 83 26.35 1.35 9.95
C GLY A 83 25.66 2.30 10.95
N ALA A 84 24.53 1.92 11.55
CA ALA A 84 23.84 2.74 12.56
C ALA A 84 24.58 2.86 13.92
N GLY A 85 25.72 2.19 14.05
CA GLY A 85 26.58 2.24 15.24
C GLY A 85 26.05 1.50 16.47
N LYS A 86 25.32 0.40 16.28
CA LYS A 86 24.80 -0.46 17.37
C LYS A 86 25.90 -0.97 18.30
N THR A 87 26.98 -1.50 17.74
CA THR A 87 28.12 -2.00 18.52
C THR A 87 28.78 -0.90 19.33
N ARG A 88 28.89 0.32 18.75
CA ARG A 88 29.44 1.48 19.47
C ARG A 88 28.54 1.85 20.65
N ALA A 89 27.23 1.95 20.44
CA ALA A 89 26.27 2.23 21.50
C ALA A 89 26.35 1.19 22.64
N GLY A 90 26.46 -0.10 22.32
CA GLY A 90 26.65 -1.15 23.34
C GLY A 90 27.98 -1.06 24.10
N ALA A 91 29.08 -0.75 23.41
CA ALA A 91 30.38 -0.56 24.04
C ALA A 91 30.38 0.66 24.99
N GLU A 92 29.75 1.76 24.58
CA GLU A 92 29.61 2.97 25.38
C GLU A 92 28.65 2.78 26.55
N TRP A 93 27.60 1.97 26.38
CA TRP A 93 26.76 1.53 27.50
C TRP A 93 27.59 0.75 28.52
N VAL A 94 28.38 -0.25 28.11
CA VAL A 94 29.28 -0.98 29.02
C VAL A 94 30.21 -0.02 29.75
N ARG A 95 30.82 0.94 29.05
CA ARG A 95 31.66 1.98 29.67
C ARG A 95 30.88 2.79 30.71
N SER A 96 29.67 3.26 30.39
CA SER A 96 28.83 4.02 31.32
C SER A 96 28.45 3.22 32.57
N GLN A 97 28.33 1.89 32.46
CA GLN A 97 28.03 1.03 33.60
C GLN A 97 29.24 0.83 34.50
N VAL A 98 30.45 0.70 33.95
CA VAL A 98 31.65 0.34 34.75
C VAL A 98 32.54 1.53 35.13
N GLU A 99 32.49 2.64 34.39
CA GLU A 99 33.31 3.83 34.62
C GLU A 99 32.59 4.85 35.52
N GLY A 100 33.31 5.43 36.49
CA GLY A 100 32.83 6.57 37.27
C GLY A 100 33.29 7.93 36.71
N ALA A 101 32.98 9.02 37.42
CA ALA A 101 33.31 10.39 36.99
C ALA A 101 34.82 10.59 36.70
N ARG A 102 35.70 9.98 37.50
CA ARG A 102 37.17 9.98 37.28
C ARG A 102 37.68 8.57 36.98
N PRO A 103 38.90 8.41 36.43
CA PRO A 103 39.39 7.11 35.94
C PRO A 103 39.45 5.96 36.96
N LEU A 104 39.52 6.29 38.25
CA LEU A 104 39.57 5.30 39.35
C LEU A 104 38.28 5.24 40.16
N ASP A 105 37.29 6.09 39.84
CA ASP A 105 36.00 6.05 40.53
C ASP A 105 35.21 4.82 40.06
N ALA A 106 34.49 4.19 40.97
CA ALA A 106 33.64 3.04 40.67
C ALA A 106 32.41 3.47 39.85
N GLY A 107 32.01 2.65 38.87
CA GLY A 107 30.72 2.76 38.19
C GLY A 107 29.60 2.01 38.91
N HIS A 108 28.45 1.87 38.24
CA HIS A 108 27.29 1.12 38.72
C HIS A 108 27.52 -0.40 38.77
N CYS A 109 28.21 -0.95 37.77
CA CYS A 109 28.55 -2.36 37.68
C CYS A 109 30.04 -2.58 37.96
N HIS A 110 30.37 -3.54 38.82
CA HIS A 110 31.74 -3.95 39.07
C HIS A 110 32.13 -5.21 38.27
N ARG A 111 31.17 -6.09 38.00
CA ARG A 111 31.35 -7.34 37.25
C ARG A 111 30.32 -7.41 36.13
N LEU A 112 30.76 -7.51 34.88
CA LEU A 112 29.87 -7.53 33.71
C LEU A 112 30.09 -8.81 32.89
N ALA A 113 29.04 -9.37 32.30
CA ALA A 113 29.14 -10.49 31.36
C ALA A 113 29.04 -9.99 29.91
N LEU A 114 29.97 -10.38 29.05
CA LEU A 114 29.91 -10.16 27.60
C LEU A 114 29.60 -11.50 26.95
N VAL A 115 28.40 -11.63 26.37
CA VAL A 115 27.90 -12.89 25.82
C VAL A 115 27.63 -12.70 24.34
N GLY A 116 28.15 -13.62 23.53
CA GLY A 116 27.87 -13.69 22.10
C GLY A 116 27.80 -15.15 21.64
N GLU A 117 27.61 -15.36 20.34
CA GLU A 117 27.50 -16.71 19.78
C GLU A 117 28.76 -17.52 20.12
N THR A 118 29.94 -16.96 19.83
CA THR A 118 31.24 -17.56 20.13
C THR A 118 32.15 -16.58 20.87
N ILE A 119 33.15 -17.13 21.57
CA ILE A 119 34.16 -16.33 22.29
C ILE A 119 34.94 -15.45 21.32
N ASP A 120 35.24 -15.96 20.12
CA ASP A 120 35.97 -15.20 19.10
C ASP A 120 35.12 -14.05 18.55
N GLN A 121 33.81 -14.22 18.35
CA GLN A 121 32.94 -13.10 17.96
C GLN A 121 32.88 -12.01 19.05
N VAL A 122 32.73 -12.37 20.33
CA VAL A 122 32.77 -11.38 21.43
C VAL A 122 34.11 -10.64 21.41
N ARG A 123 35.20 -11.37 21.23
CA ARG A 123 36.54 -10.80 21.15
C ARG A 123 36.67 -9.84 19.97
N ASP A 124 36.33 -10.28 18.78
CA ASP A 124 36.64 -9.57 17.54
C ASP A 124 35.64 -8.44 17.24
N VAL A 125 34.42 -8.52 17.77
CA VAL A 125 33.37 -7.50 17.58
C VAL A 125 33.24 -6.59 18.80
N MET A 126 32.99 -7.13 19.99
CA MET A 126 32.66 -6.32 21.19
C MET A 126 33.91 -5.74 21.84
N ILE A 127 35.06 -6.40 21.77
CA ILE A 127 36.28 -5.99 22.48
C ILE A 127 37.27 -5.27 21.55
N PHE A 128 37.72 -5.95 20.50
CA PHE A 128 38.77 -5.48 19.59
C PHE A 128 38.24 -4.86 18.29
N GLY A 129 36.94 -4.95 18.04
CA GLY A 129 36.33 -4.37 16.85
C GLY A 129 36.54 -2.86 16.78
N GLU A 130 36.36 -2.28 15.58
CA GLU A 130 36.52 -0.84 15.35
C GLU A 130 35.62 0.01 16.26
N SER A 131 34.44 -0.52 16.61
CA SER A 131 33.49 0.06 17.58
C SER A 131 33.45 -0.69 18.91
N GLY A 132 34.47 -1.50 19.20
CA GLY A 132 34.57 -2.30 20.42
C GLY A 132 35.07 -1.51 21.62
N ILE A 133 34.92 -2.08 22.81
CA ILE A 133 35.23 -1.46 24.10
C ILE A 133 36.64 -0.84 24.13
N LEU A 134 37.65 -1.53 23.59
CA LEU A 134 39.03 -1.04 23.60
C LEU A 134 39.27 0.17 22.69
N ALA A 135 38.52 0.29 21.59
CA ALA A 135 38.59 1.42 20.68
C ALA A 135 37.84 2.63 21.25
N CYS A 136 36.70 2.37 21.90
CA CYS A 136 35.87 3.38 22.55
C CYS A 136 36.46 3.94 23.86
N SER A 137 37.40 3.24 24.50
CA SER A 137 37.92 3.67 25.82
C SER A 137 39.07 4.69 25.70
N PRO A 138 39.05 5.80 26.46
CA PRO A 138 40.15 6.76 26.49
C PRO A 138 41.40 6.14 27.13
N PRO A 139 42.62 6.63 26.82
CA PRO A 139 43.87 6.02 27.28
C PRO A 139 44.01 5.85 28.79
N ASP A 140 43.40 6.74 29.58
CA ASP A 140 43.42 6.73 31.04
C ASP A 140 42.41 5.77 31.68
N ARG A 141 41.38 5.34 30.93
CA ARG A 141 40.34 4.39 31.38
C ARG A 141 40.38 3.07 30.63
N ARG A 142 41.27 2.92 29.65
CA ARG A 142 41.32 1.75 28.75
C ARG A 142 41.55 0.45 29.52
N PRO A 143 40.66 -0.55 29.41
CA PRO A 143 40.82 -1.81 30.11
C PRO A 143 41.93 -2.68 29.50
N VAL A 144 42.44 -3.60 30.32
CA VAL A 144 43.43 -4.60 29.91
C VAL A 144 42.73 -5.92 29.62
N TRP A 145 42.96 -6.47 28.42
CA TRP A 145 42.50 -7.81 28.04
C TRP A 145 43.39 -8.91 28.64
N GLN A 146 42.78 -9.86 29.35
CA GLN A 146 43.43 -11.06 29.87
C GLN A 146 42.99 -12.30 29.10
N ALA A 147 43.71 -12.65 28.02
CA ALA A 147 43.34 -13.75 27.12
C ALA A 147 43.09 -15.09 27.84
N THR A 148 43.97 -15.50 28.77
CA THR A 148 43.84 -16.78 29.49
C THR A 148 42.58 -16.86 30.34
N ARG A 149 42.13 -15.74 30.90
CA ARG A 149 40.91 -15.64 31.71
C ARG A 149 39.71 -15.13 30.92
N LYS A 150 39.89 -14.81 29.63
CA LYS A 150 38.86 -14.29 28.73
C LYS A 150 38.09 -13.10 29.34
N ARG A 151 38.79 -12.12 29.90
CA ARG A 151 38.16 -10.96 30.55
C ARG A 151 38.89 -9.65 30.34
N LEU A 152 38.16 -8.55 30.44
CA LEU A 152 38.66 -7.19 30.54
C LEU A 152 38.76 -6.75 32.01
N ILE A 153 39.75 -5.93 32.33
CA ILE A 153 39.91 -5.29 33.65
C ILE A 153 40.16 -3.80 33.46
N TRP A 154 39.30 -2.96 34.03
CA TRP A 154 39.45 -1.50 34.03
C TRP A 154 40.41 -1.03 35.13
N PRO A 155 41.00 0.18 35.00
CA PRO A 155 41.88 0.76 36.03
C PRO A 155 41.23 0.89 37.42
N ASN A 156 39.91 1.08 37.48
CA ASN A 156 39.14 1.16 38.72
C ASN A 156 38.83 -0.22 39.35
N GLY A 157 39.24 -1.33 38.70
CA GLY A 157 39.06 -2.69 39.20
C GLY A 157 37.83 -3.42 38.66
N ALA A 158 36.94 -2.74 37.94
CA ALA A 158 35.80 -3.39 37.29
C ALA A 158 36.26 -4.42 36.26
N THR A 159 35.47 -5.48 36.06
CA THR A 159 35.80 -6.58 35.15
C THR A 159 34.65 -6.94 34.24
N ALA A 160 34.94 -7.26 32.98
CA ALA A 160 33.97 -7.83 32.04
C ALA A 160 34.44 -9.21 31.56
N GLN A 161 33.69 -10.27 31.87
CA GLN A 161 34.01 -11.66 31.58
C GLN A 161 33.30 -12.12 30.29
N VAL A 162 34.01 -12.82 29.41
CA VAL A 162 33.45 -13.31 28.14
C VAL A 162 32.87 -14.70 28.29
N PHE A 163 31.67 -14.90 27.74
CA PHE A 163 30.96 -16.18 27.65
C PHE A 163 30.46 -16.42 26.22
N SER A 164 30.14 -17.68 25.91
CA SER A 164 29.62 -18.10 24.61
C SER A 164 28.31 -18.86 24.76
N ALA A 165 27.37 -18.57 23.87
CA ALA A 165 26.09 -19.28 23.79
C ALA A 165 26.25 -20.79 23.45
N HIS A 166 27.40 -21.20 22.90
CA HIS A 166 27.71 -22.62 22.63
C HIS A 166 28.09 -23.41 23.90
N ASP A 167 28.45 -22.73 24.98
CA ASP A 167 28.79 -23.34 26.28
C ASP A 167 27.98 -22.68 27.40
N PRO A 168 26.64 -22.89 27.44
CA PRO A 168 25.77 -22.21 28.38
C PRO A 168 26.07 -22.56 29.85
N GLU A 169 26.65 -23.74 30.11
CA GLU A 169 27.06 -24.15 31.45
C GLU A 169 28.17 -23.27 32.03
N SER A 170 28.98 -22.61 31.18
CA SER A 170 30.04 -21.70 31.61
C SER A 170 29.53 -20.47 32.38
N LEU A 171 28.25 -20.11 32.25
CA LEU A 171 27.61 -19.05 33.01
C LEU A 171 27.27 -19.45 34.45
N ARG A 172 27.34 -20.74 34.81
CA ARG A 172 27.07 -21.20 36.18
C ARG A 172 28.26 -20.94 37.10
N GLY A 173 28.04 -20.18 38.17
CA GLY A 173 29.02 -19.91 39.22
C GLY A 173 29.61 -18.49 39.23
N PRO A 174 29.94 -17.88 38.07
CA PRO A 174 30.25 -16.46 38.00
C PRO A 174 29.07 -15.59 38.45
N GLN A 175 29.38 -14.52 39.18
CA GLN A 175 28.42 -13.49 39.55
C GLN A 175 28.76 -12.21 38.79
N PHE A 176 27.74 -11.58 38.20
CA PHE A 176 27.86 -10.32 37.47
C PHE A 176 26.66 -9.43 37.83
N ASP A 177 26.92 -8.12 37.80
CA ASP A 177 25.98 -7.05 38.16
C ASP A 177 25.31 -6.47 36.90
N GLY A 178 25.74 -6.91 35.71
CA GLY A 178 25.16 -6.55 34.41
C GLY A 178 25.65 -7.48 33.30
N ALA A 179 24.96 -7.49 32.17
CA ALA A 179 25.33 -8.30 31.01
C ALA A 179 25.03 -7.58 29.70
N TRP A 180 25.93 -7.71 28.72
CA TRP A 180 25.65 -7.43 27.33
C TRP A 180 25.45 -8.78 26.63
N VAL A 181 24.18 -9.08 26.30
CA VAL A 181 23.72 -10.32 25.67
C VAL A 181 23.02 -10.01 24.35
N ASP A 182 22.79 -11.06 23.56
CA ASP A 182 21.97 -11.04 22.35
C ASP A 182 20.51 -11.38 22.66
N GLU A 183 19.60 -11.14 21.71
CA GLU A 183 18.14 -11.20 21.89
C GLU A 183 17.61 -12.64 22.03
N TYR A 184 16.43 -12.82 22.66
CA TYR A 184 15.71 -14.11 22.64
C TYR A 184 14.61 -14.09 21.57
N GLY A 185 14.47 -15.19 20.83
CA GLY A 185 13.45 -15.30 19.78
C GLY A 185 13.54 -16.63 19.06
N CYS A 186 12.47 -16.98 18.34
CA CYS A 186 12.42 -18.20 17.53
C CYS A 186 11.77 -17.88 16.18
N ALA A 187 12.31 -18.45 15.11
CA ALA A 187 11.73 -18.34 13.78
C ALA A 187 10.40 -19.13 13.70
N ALA A 188 9.48 -18.65 12.88
CA ALA A 188 8.20 -19.31 12.58
C ALA A 188 8.36 -20.43 11.53
N VAL A 189 9.22 -21.40 11.82
CA VAL A 189 9.53 -22.54 10.95
C VAL A 189 9.46 -23.82 11.76
N ASP A 190 9.06 -24.94 11.14
CA ASP A 190 9.01 -26.26 11.80
C ASP A 190 10.27 -26.55 12.59
N LYS A 191 10.09 -26.96 13.85
CA LYS A 191 11.18 -27.24 14.78
C LYS A 191 12.17 -26.09 14.94
N GLY A 192 11.74 -24.84 14.77
CA GLY A 192 12.55 -23.64 15.00
C GLY A 192 13.22 -23.63 16.37
N THR A 193 12.56 -24.19 17.38
CA THR A 193 13.06 -24.37 18.75
C THR A 193 14.34 -25.21 18.86
N ASN A 194 14.65 -26.07 17.86
CA ASN A 194 15.87 -26.86 17.88
C ASN A 194 17.12 -26.00 17.64
N GLN A 195 16.98 -24.88 16.93
CA GLN A 195 18.02 -23.88 16.71
C GLN A 195 17.37 -22.49 16.59
N PRO A 196 16.94 -21.88 17.71
CA PRO A 196 16.11 -20.67 17.71
C PRO A 196 16.81 -19.46 17.09
N ASN A 197 18.15 -19.48 16.99
CA ASN A 197 18.96 -18.44 16.35
C ASN A 197 18.94 -18.48 14.81
N LYS A 198 18.42 -19.54 14.18
CA LYS A 198 18.48 -19.70 12.71
C LYS A 198 17.49 -18.78 11.99
N PHE A 199 18.02 -17.92 11.12
CA PHE A 199 17.25 -17.01 10.29
C PHE A 199 17.33 -17.44 8.82
N LEU A 200 16.17 -17.69 8.21
CA LEU A 200 16.08 -18.10 6.81
C LEU A 200 16.03 -16.87 5.91
N ASP A 201 17.11 -16.64 5.19
CA ASP A 201 17.22 -15.61 4.15
C ASP A 201 17.74 -16.25 2.86
N PRO A 202 16.90 -16.36 1.81
CA PRO A 202 17.32 -16.91 0.51
C PRO A 202 18.52 -16.18 -0.10
N LYS A 203 18.78 -14.93 0.33
CA LYS A 203 19.90 -14.11 -0.16
C LYS A 203 21.21 -14.34 0.61
N SER A 204 21.17 -15.09 1.72
CA SER A 204 22.32 -15.37 2.56
C SER A 204 22.88 -16.77 2.31
N SER A 205 24.19 -16.86 2.10
CA SER A 205 24.91 -18.15 2.00
C SER A 205 25.00 -18.91 3.34
N GLU A 206 24.69 -18.25 4.45
CA GLU A 206 24.71 -18.85 5.80
C GLU A 206 23.32 -19.35 6.24
N SER A 207 22.31 -19.21 5.37
CA SER A 207 20.94 -19.63 5.64
C SER A 207 20.79 -21.15 5.60
N THR A 208 20.59 -21.78 6.75
CA THR A 208 20.31 -23.22 6.87
C THR A 208 19.07 -23.45 7.72
N LEU A 209 18.33 -24.53 7.44
CA LEU A 209 17.20 -24.95 8.27
C LEU A 209 17.64 -25.33 9.69
N PRO A 210 16.78 -25.16 10.71
CA PRO A 210 16.99 -25.74 12.03
C PRO A 210 17.17 -27.26 11.96
N HIS A 211 17.84 -27.85 12.95
CA HIS A 211 18.05 -29.29 13.01
C HIS A 211 16.74 -30.08 12.91
N PHE A 212 16.71 -31.04 11.96
CA PHE A 212 15.58 -31.92 11.65
C PHE A 212 14.31 -31.23 11.15
N SER A 213 14.36 -29.93 10.87
CA SER A 213 13.25 -29.16 10.30
C SER A 213 13.00 -29.59 8.85
N ASP A 214 11.73 -29.65 8.46
CA ASP A 214 11.32 -29.78 7.05
C ASP A 214 11.19 -28.42 6.34
N GLY A 215 11.34 -27.31 7.07
CA GLY A 215 11.35 -25.95 6.53
C GLY A 215 9.97 -25.33 6.26
N ARG A 216 8.87 -26.01 6.63
CA ARG A 216 7.51 -25.45 6.52
C ARG A 216 7.30 -24.29 7.51
N ARG A 217 6.41 -23.36 7.16
CA ARG A 217 5.95 -22.31 8.09
C ARG A 217 5.27 -22.96 9.30
N ASP A 218 5.71 -22.59 10.49
CA ASP A 218 5.09 -23.03 11.74
C ASP A 218 5.13 -21.86 12.73
N GLU A 219 4.01 -21.18 12.87
CA GLU A 219 3.88 -20.05 13.81
C GLU A 219 3.45 -20.52 15.20
N LEU A 220 2.86 -21.72 15.31
CA LEU A 220 2.52 -22.30 16.58
C LEU A 220 3.78 -22.61 17.37
N ILE A 221 4.81 -23.17 16.74
CA ILE A 221 6.09 -23.47 17.43
C ILE A 221 6.78 -22.20 17.94
N GLN A 222 6.72 -21.10 17.19
CA GLN A 222 7.21 -19.79 17.65
C GLN A 222 6.42 -19.31 18.88
N GLN A 223 5.09 -19.38 18.85
CA GLN A 223 4.24 -19.02 19.98
C GLN A 223 4.54 -19.90 21.21
N GLN A 224 4.73 -21.20 21.01
CA GLN A 224 5.03 -22.16 22.07
C GLN A 224 6.43 -21.93 22.67
N TYR A 225 7.43 -21.57 21.85
CA TYR A 225 8.75 -21.15 22.33
C TYR A 225 8.63 -19.95 23.27
N LEU A 226 7.96 -18.89 22.83
CA LEU A 226 7.80 -17.67 23.62
C LEU A 226 7.03 -17.96 24.92
N ARG A 227 5.96 -18.76 24.84
CA ARG A 227 5.19 -19.18 26.02
C ARG A 227 6.04 -19.98 27.00
N ALA A 228 6.82 -20.94 26.52
CA ALA A 228 7.67 -21.78 27.36
C ALA A 228 8.79 -20.95 28.01
N PHE A 229 9.45 -20.07 27.23
CA PHE A 229 10.53 -19.22 27.71
C PHE A 229 10.05 -18.22 28.77
N LEU A 230 8.98 -17.47 28.45
CA LEU A 230 8.41 -16.50 29.38
C LEU A 230 7.81 -17.19 30.60
N GLY A 231 7.11 -18.31 30.43
CA GLY A 231 6.54 -19.07 31.53
C GLY A 231 7.60 -19.61 32.48
N TYR A 232 8.73 -20.08 31.97
CA TYR A 232 9.85 -20.56 32.78
C TYR A 232 10.48 -19.43 33.59
N TRP A 233 10.82 -18.29 32.98
CA TRP A 233 11.52 -17.20 33.66
C TRP A 233 10.62 -16.27 34.49
N ASN A 234 9.30 -16.30 34.26
CA ASN A 234 8.35 -15.60 35.14
C ASN A 234 7.99 -16.41 36.39
N ASP A 235 8.36 -17.69 36.46
CA ASP A 235 8.22 -18.50 37.65
C ASP A 235 9.33 -18.14 38.67
N PRO A 236 8.99 -17.64 39.87
CA PRO A 236 9.97 -17.28 40.89
C PRO A 236 10.90 -18.43 41.30
N ASP A 237 10.46 -19.68 41.15
CA ASP A 237 11.28 -20.86 41.47
C ASP A 237 12.46 -21.01 40.48
N ASN A 238 12.32 -20.50 39.26
CA ASN A 238 13.37 -20.50 38.22
C ASN A 238 14.07 -19.14 38.07
N ASN A 239 13.47 -18.06 38.58
CA ASN A 239 14.00 -16.70 38.56
C ASN A 239 14.08 -16.12 39.99
N PRO A 240 15.03 -16.62 40.81
CA PRO A 240 15.07 -16.31 42.23
C PRO A 240 15.37 -14.82 42.49
N GLN A 241 14.88 -14.32 43.62
CA GLN A 241 15.21 -12.98 44.11
C GLN A 241 16.66 -12.95 44.61
N SER A 242 17.37 -11.88 44.29
CA SER A 242 18.74 -11.66 44.77
C SER A 242 18.74 -11.20 46.22
N ASP A 243 19.67 -11.72 47.02
CA ASP A 243 19.94 -11.24 48.38
C ASP A 243 20.76 -9.94 48.41
N VAL A 244 21.29 -9.51 47.26
CA VAL A 244 22.22 -8.37 47.14
C VAL A 244 21.52 -7.11 46.62
N TYR A 245 20.50 -7.27 45.76
CA TYR A 245 19.70 -6.20 45.20
C TYR A 245 18.22 -6.61 45.27
N GLU A 246 17.32 -5.68 45.56
CA GLU A 246 15.88 -5.96 45.77
C GLU A 246 15.15 -6.29 44.44
N GLY A 247 15.56 -7.35 43.73
CA GLY A 247 15.01 -7.73 42.42
C GLY A 247 15.31 -9.18 42.03
N ALA A 248 14.65 -9.66 40.97
CA ALA A 248 14.83 -11.00 40.41
C ALA A 248 16.17 -11.14 39.66
N MET A 249 16.63 -12.38 39.45
CA MET A 249 17.85 -12.66 38.69
C MET A 249 17.78 -12.12 37.25
N LEU A 250 16.63 -12.29 36.59
CA LEU A 250 16.32 -11.73 35.27
C LEU A 250 15.14 -10.77 35.38
N ASP A 251 15.30 -9.57 34.85
CA ASP A 251 14.23 -8.58 34.75
C ASP A 251 13.37 -8.85 33.50
N MET A 252 12.35 -9.69 33.69
CA MET A 252 11.45 -10.08 32.60
C MET A 252 10.48 -8.98 32.16
N ASP A 253 10.28 -7.94 32.97
CA ASP A 253 9.47 -6.77 32.59
C ASP A 253 10.16 -5.94 31.48
N HIS A 254 11.47 -6.12 31.32
CA HIS A 254 12.30 -5.46 30.31
C HIS A 254 13.01 -6.45 29.37
N ALA A 255 12.47 -7.68 29.26
CA ALA A 255 12.89 -8.66 28.27
C ALA A 255 12.06 -8.49 26.98
N TYR A 256 12.72 -8.15 25.87
CA TYR A 256 12.07 -7.95 24.57
C TYR A 256 12.37 -9.09 23.60
N ALA A 257 11.31 -9.69 23.06
CA ALA A 257 11.43 -10.75 22.08
C ALA A 257 11.90 -10.19 20.73
N TRP A 258 12.83 -10.90 20.09
CA TRP A 258 13.38 -10.51 18.80
C TRP A 258 12.28 -10.40 17.73
N ALA A 259 12.45 -9.33 16.93
CA ALA A 259 11.76 -9.00 15.69
C ALA A 259 10.30 -8.54 15.82
N TRP A 260 9.95 -7.85 16.91
CA TRP A 260 8.82 -6.92 16.84
C TRP A 260 9.22 -5.66 16.05
N ASP A 261 8.64 -5.47 14.87
CA ASP A 261 8.96 -4.39 13.95
C ASP A 261 7.89 -3.28 14.02
N MET A 262 8.27 -2.01 13.83
CA MET A 262 7.29 -0.91 13.83
C MET A 262 6.48 -0.80 12.53
N ARG A 263 6.87 -1.51 11.46
CA ARG A 263 6.11 -1.52 10.21
C ARG A 263 4.72 -2.12 10.44
N PRO A 264 3.64 -1.43 10.02
CA PRO A 264 2.29 -1.87 10.32
C PRO A 264 1.95 -3.16 9.57
N TYR A 265 1.38 -4.14 10.28
CA TYR A 265 0.73 -5.30 9.68
C TYR A 265 -0.70 -4.93 9.23
N PRO A 266 -1.22 -5.42 8.09
CA PRO A 266 -0.60 -6.38 7.16
C PRO A 266 0.28 -5.75 6.09
N TYR A 267 0.47 -4.42 6.10
CA TYR A 267 1.29 -3.75 5.10
C TYR A 267 2.66 -4.37 5.04
N PHE A 268 3.42 -4.46 6.13
CA PHE A 268 4.52 -5.41 6.22
C PHE A 268 3.94 -6.78 6.59
N PRO A 269 4.22 -7.84 5.81
CA PRO A 269 5.28 -7.96 4.78
C PRO A 269 4.90 -7.64 3.32
N ASN A 270 3.64 -7.32 3.04
CA ASN A 270 3.07 -7.36 1.70
C ASN A 270 3.35 -6.15 0.79
N ASN A 271 3.71 -4.97 1.30
CA ASN A 271 4.05 -3.79 0.47
C ASN A 271 5.49 -3.89 -0.06
N ARG A 272 5.69 -4.84 -0.98
CA ARG A 272 6.99 -5.17 -1.58
C ARG A 272 7.55 -4.08 -2.50
N GLY A 273 6.72 -3.11 -2.90
CA GLY A 273 7.17 -1.91 -3.60
C GLY A 273 7.99 -0.98 -2.70
N LEU A 274 7.73 -1.02 -1.38
CA LEU A 274 8.44 -0.21 -0.39
C LEU A 274 9.56 -0.99 0.32
N TRP A 275 9.39 -2.30 0.55
CA TRP A 275 10.34 -3.13 1.29
C TRP A 275 10.77 -4.39 0.52
N SER A 276 12.03 -4.80 0.65
CA SER A 276 12.63 -5.91 -0.11
C SER A 276 12.82 -7.21 0.70
N ASP A 277 12.51 -7.18 1.99
CA ASP A 277 12.68 -8.25 2.97
C ASP A 277 11.38 -8.97 3.35
N GLY A 278 10.24 -8.59 2.75
CA GLY A 278 8.93 -9.17 3.07
C GLY A 278 8.83 -10.68 2.86
N GLU A 279 9.62 -11.26 1.95
CA GLU A 279 9.63 -12.72 1.71
C GLU A 279 10.15 -13.52 2.91
N ASN A 280 11.01 -12.92 3.74
CA ASN A 280 11.59 -13.58 4.90
C ASN A 280 10.60 -13.66 6.06
N TYR A 281 9.52 -12.87 6.04
CA TYR A 281 8.52 -12.84 7.11
C TYR A 281 7.97 -14.22 7.42
N THR A 282 7.51 -14.97 6.40
CA THR A 282 6.74 -16.22 6.58
C THR A 282 7.44 -17.26 7.44
N ARG A 283 8.78 -17.32 7.41
CA ARG A 283 9.59 -18.28 8.17
C ARG A 283 10.66 -17.63 9.04
N GLY A 284 10.58 -16.30 9.23
CA GLY A 284 11.51 -15.55 10.08
C GLY A 284 10.94 -15.30 11.48
N HIS A 285 11.67 -14.50 12.25
CA HIS A 285 11.38 -14.21 13.66
C HIS A 285 10.29 -13.17 13.88
N TRP A 286 9.89 -12.42 12.84
CA TRP A 286 8.96 -11.31 12.98
C TRP A 286 7.69 -11.65 13.73
N LEU A 287 7.28 -10.72 14.60
CA LEU A 287 6.13 -10.87 15.49
C LEU A 287 4.89 -10.09 15.01
N ASN A 288 5.07 -9.19 14.05
CA ASN A 288 4.02 -8.39 13.42
C ASN A 288 2.87 -9.29 12.95
N GLY A 289 1.62 -8.98 13.34
CA GLY A 289 0.43 -9.78 13.01
C GLY A 289 0.31 -11.12 13.75
N ARG A 290 1.42 -11.80 14.07
CA ARG A 290 1.42 -13.10 14.76
C ARG A 290 1.04 -13.01 16.23
N VAL A 291 1.43 -11.92 16.90
CA VAL A 291 1.15 -11.71 18.34
C VAL A 291 -0.35 -11.61 18.63
N SER A 292 -1.17 -11.19 17.65
CA SER A 292 -2.63 -11.16 17.79
C SER A 292 -3.31 -12.54 17.69
N SER A 293 -2.59 -13.57 17.22
CA SER A 293 -3.15 -14.92 17.08
C SER A 293 -3.35 -15.59 18.44
N ARG A 294 -4.35 -16.48 18.53
CA ARG A 294 -4.71 -17.23 19.75
C ARG A 294 -4.37 -18.71 19.59
N THR A 295 -4.14 -19.40 20.70
CA THR A 295 -4.04 -20.87 20.66
C THR A 295 -5.44 -21.45 20.48
N LEU A 296 -5.54 -22.57 19.75
CA LEU A 296 -6.78 -23.31 19.58
C LEU A 296 -7.41 -23.66 20.93
N SER A 297 -6.61 -24.13 21.88
CA SER A 297 -7.05 -24.42 23.25
C SER A 297 -7.73 -23.22 23.90
N SER A 298 -7.15 -22.02 23.81
CA SER A 298 -7.71 -20.82 24.44
C SER A 298 -9.06 -20.42 23.84
N VAL A 299 -9.27 -20.64 22.54
CA VAL A 299 -10.53 -20.32 21.87
C VAL A 299 -11.61 -21.35 22.24
N ILE A 300 -11.25 -22.65 22.29
CA ILE A 300 -12.16 -23.70 22.72
C ILE A 300 -12.56 -23.50 24.19
N ASP A 301 -11.59 -23.24 25.07
CA ASP A 301 -11.84 -22.94 26.49
C ASP A 301 -12.82 -21.78 26.64
N GLU A 302 -12.62 -20.69 25.89
CA GLU A 302 -13.51 -19.53 25.92
C GLU A 302 -14.95 -19.89 25.49
N ILE A 303 -15.12 -20.71 24.45
CA ILE A 303 -16.44 -21.18 24.02
C ILE A 303 -17.11 -22.05 25.11
N CYS A 304 -16.37 -23.00 25.69
CA CYS A 304 -16.87 -23.87 26.76
C CYS A 304 -17.26 -23.08 28.02
N LEU A 305 -16.42 -22.14 28.45
CA LEU A 305 -16.66 -21.28 29.61
C LEU A 305 -17.91 -20.41 29.42
N ARG A 306 -18.09 -19.82 28.23
CA ARG A 306 -19.28 -19.01 27.91
C ARG A 306 -20.59 -19.80 28.00
N THR A 307 -20.55 -21.12 27.84
CA THR A 307 -21.73 -21.98 27.98
C THR A 307 -21.83 -22.70 29.32
N GLY A 308 -20.95 -22.39 30.27
CA GLY A 308 -20.95 -22.99 31.60
C GLY A 308 -20.39 -24.42 31.66
N LEU A 309 -19.67 -24.88 30.63
CA LEU A 309 -18.99 -26.17 30.66
C LEU A 309 -17.64 -26.02 31.37
N GLU A 310 -17.65 -26.24 32.68
CA GLU A 310 -16.45 -26.13 33.53
C GLU A 310 -15.52 -27.36 33.43
N HIS A 311 -16.07 -28.52 33.05
CA HIS A 311 -15.35 -29.79 32.96
C HIS A 311 -14.84 -30.04 31.54
N CYS A 312 -13.99 -29.15 31.03
CA CYS A 312 -13.30 -29.31 29.75
C CYS A 312 -11.78 -29.49 29.93
N ASP A 313 -11.14 -30.19 28.99
CA ASP A 313 -9.69 -30.34 28.90
C ASP A 313 -9.23 -30.09 27.47
N THR A 314 -8.51 -28.98 27.27
CA THR A 314 -7.96 -28.57 25.96
C THR A 314 -6.44 -28.67 25.91
N SER A 315 -5.81 -29.33 26.90
CA SER A 315 -4.35 -29.43 27.01
C SER A 315 -3.70 -30.11 25.79
N ARG A 316 -4.46 -30.97 25.11
CA ARG A 316 -4.06 -31.68 23.88
C ARG A 316 -4.64 -31.08 22.60
N ALA A 317 -5.21 -29.88 22.64
CA ALA A 317 -5.70 -29.16 21.47
C ALA A 317 -4.65 -28.16 20.96
N HIS A 318 -3.88 -28.55 19.95
CA HIS A 318 -2.76 -27.77 19.42
C HIS A 318 -3.11 -27.15 18.07
N GLY A 319 -3.09 -25.82 18.00
CA GLY A 319 -3.30 -25.10 16.75
C GLY A 319 -3.18 -23.60 16.97
N LEU A 320 -2.92 -22.87 15.89
CA LEU A 320 -2.90 -21.41 15.88
C LEU A 320 -4.16 -20.90 15.20
N VAL A 321 -4.94 -20.07 15.89
CA VAL A 321 -6.13 -19.39 15.38
C VAL A 321 -5.79 -17.93 15.11
N ARG A 322 -5.67 -17.56 13.82
CA ARG A 322 -5.32 -16.19 13.39
C ARG A 322 -6.46 -15.21 13.63
N GLY A 323 -7.68 -15.65 13.36
CA GLY A 323 -8.90 -14.90 13.53
C GLY A 323 -10.10 -15.82 13.39
N TYR A 324 -11.09 -15.63 14.25
CA TYR A 324 -12.33 -16.41 14.25
C TYR A 324 -13.48 -15.49 14.65
N THR A 325 -14.53 -15.46 13.85
CA THR A 325 -15.70 -14.61 14.08
C THR A 325 -16.94 -15.45 14.28
N VAL A 326 -17.68 -15.18 15.35
CA VAL A 326 -19.01 -15.74 15.60
C VAL A 326 -19.97 -14.56 15.65
N ASP A 327 -20.57 -14.24 14.51
CA ASP A 327 -21.46 -13.09 14.31
C ASP A 327 -22.93 -13.39 14.63
N GLN A 328 -23.31 -14.68 14.64
CA GLN A 328 -24.65 -15.16 14.94
C GLN A 328 -24.71 -15.82 16.32
N VAL A 329 -25.80 -15.53 17.05
CA VAL A 329 -26.15 -16.28 18.27
C VAL A 329 -26.43 -17.72 17.85
N SER A 330 -25.52 -18.62 18.19
CA SER A 330 -25.56 -20.03 17.83
C SER A 330 -25.19 -20.90 19.02
N GLU A 331 -25.50 -22.19 18.94
CA GLU A 331 -25.08 -23.16 19.96
C GLU A 331 -23.56 -23.31 19.98
N ALA A 332 -22.99 -23.62 21.15
CA ALA A 332 -21.55 -23.85 21.33
C ALA A 332 -20.99 -24.86 20.33
N ARG A 333 -21.77 -25.92 20.03
CA ARG A 333 -21.41 -26.93 19.03
C ARG A 333 -21.21 -26.32 17.65
N GLY A 334 -22.09 -25.40 17.24
CA GLY A 334 -21.97 -24.68 15.97
C GLY A 334 -20.72 -23.82 15.90
N ALA A 335 -20.33 -23.19 17.02
CA ALA A 335 -19.09 -22.42 17.11
C ALA A 335 -17.83 -23.32 17.13
N LEU A 336 -17.89 -24.49 17.76
CA LEU A 336 -16.76 -25.42 17.79
C LEU A 336 -16.54 -26.13 16.45
N GLN A 337 -17.60 -26.37 15.68
CA GLN A 337 -17.53 -27.20 14.47
C GLN A 337 -16.49 -26.73 13.44
N PRO A 338 -16.40 -25.44 13.05
CA PRO A 338 -15.36 -24.97 12.11
C PRO A 338 -13.94 -25.21 12.64
N LEU A 339 -13.72 -25.02 13.94
CA LEU A 339 -12.42 -25.25 14.59
C LEU A 339 -12.07 -26.74 14.55
N MET A 340 -12.98 -27.60 15.00
CA MET A 340 -12.80 -29.05 15.01
C MET A 340 -12.50 -29.58 13.59
N LEU A 341 -13.24 -29.11 12.59
CA LEU A 341 -13.05 -29.53 11.20
C LEU A 341 -11.76 -28.99 10.59
N ARG A 342 -11.34 -27.75 10.90
CA ARG A 342 -10.08 -27.16 10.38
C ARG A 342 -8.84 -27.84 10.96
N TYR A 343 -8.80 -28.04 12.27
CA TYR A 343 -7.61 -28.54 12.97
C TYR A 343 -7.61 -30.06 13.13
N GLY A 344 -8.73 -30.74 12.87
CA GLY A 344 -8.83 -32.18 13.08
C GLY A 344 -8.83 -32.53 14.57
N VAL A 345 -9.68 -31.86 15.34
CA VAL A 345 -9.82 -32.07 16.79
C VAL A 345 -11.12 -32.79 17.08
N ASP A 346 -11.05 -33.84 17.89
CA ASP A 346 -12.20 -34.54 18.42
C ASP A 346 -12.52 -34.06 19.84
N ALA A 347 -13.82 -33.97 20.12
CA ALA A 347 -14.34 -33.69 21.45
C ALA A 347 -14.86 -35.01 22.02
N VAL A 348 -14.16 -35.56 23.00
CA VAL A 348 -14.37 -36.90 23.55
C VAL A 348 -14.74 -36.79 25.01
N ASP A 349 -15.88 -37.36 25.40
CA ASP A 349 -16.25 -37.49 26.81
C ASP A 349 -15.51 -38.69 27.44
N ARG A 350 -14.76 -38.44 28.52
CA ARG A 350 -14.16 -39.48 29.38
C ARG A 350 -14.36 -39.07 30.83
N ASP A 351 -14.90 -39.99 31.62
CA ASP A 351 -15.08 -39.83 33.07
C ASP A 351 -15.80 -38.51 33.47
N GLY A 352 -16.75 -38.05 32.64
CA GLY A 352 -17.50 -36.81 32.88
C GLY A 352 -16.74 -35.52 32.57
N ARG A 353 -15.61 -35.62 31.86
CA ARG A 353 -14.85 -34.48 31.34
C ARG A 353 -14.78 -34.54 29.83
N LEU A 354 -14.98 -33.40 29.17
CA LEU A 354 -14.87 -33.29 27.72
C LEU A 354 -13.42 -32.97 27.33
N HIS A 355 -12.72 -33.94 26.76
CA HIS A 355 -11.35 -33.81 26.27
C HIS A 355 -11.34 -33.41 24.80
N PHE A 356 -10.55 -32.40 24.46
CA PHE A 356 -10.28 -31.99 23.08
C PHE A 356 -8.91 -32.50 22.66
N VAL A 357 -8.89 -33.48 21.76
CA VAL A 357 -7.68 -34.19 21.35
C VAL A 357 -7.46 -34.06 19.84
N MET A 358 -6.22 -33.80 19.41
CA MET A 358 -5.85 -33.83 17.99
C MET A 358 -5.96 -35.26 17.45
N ARG A 359 -6.47 -35.39 16.23
CA ARG A 359 -6.33 -36.63 15.45
C ARG A 359 -4.90 -36.74 14.92
N ASP A 360 -4.25 -37.87 15.18
CA ASP A 360 -2.91 -38.19 14.65
C ASP A 360 -2.90 -39.51 13.86
N GLY A 361 -3.98 -40.29 13.93
CA GLY A 361 -4.12 -41.60 13.30
C GLY A 361 -3.23 -42.68 13.91
N GLN A 362 -2.55 -42.43 15.04
CA GLN A 362 -1.70 -43.42 15.70
C GLN A 362 -2.54 -44.40 16.52
N SER A 363 -2.11 -45.66 16.62
CA SER A 363 -2.84 -46.67 17.39
C SER A 363 -2.71 -46.44 18.89
N ASP A 364 -3.86 -46.33 19.58
CA ASP A 364 -3.95 -46.31 21.04
C ASP A 364 -4.06 -47.73 21.61
N ARG A 365 -4.76 -48.61 20.90
CA ARG A 365 -5.11 -49.96 21.37
C ARG A 365 -4.86 -51.01 20.28
N LEU A 366 -4.29 -52.14 20.68
CA LEU A 366 -4.22 -53.33 19.83
C LEU A 366 -5.35 -54.28 20.22
N ILE A 367 -6.21 -54.63 19.27
CA ILE A 367 -7.34 -55.52 19.51
C ILE A 367 -7.04 -56.90 18.95
N ASP A 368 -7.13 -57.91 19.83
CA ASP A 368 -7.03 -59.32 19.46
C ASP A 368 -8.43 -59.87 19.16
N LEU A 369 -8.63 -60.36 17.94
CA LEU A 369 -9.91 -60.88 17.45
C LEU A 369 -10.40 -62.09 18.25
N ASP A 370 -9.48 -62.87 18.85
CA ASP A 370 -9.83 -64.04 19.66
C ASP A 370 -10.44 -63.65 21.02
N THR A 371 -10.30 -62.39 21.43
CA THR A 371 -10.82 -61.87 22.70
C THR A 371 -12.19 -61.19 22.58
N LEU A 372 -12.71 -61.05 21.35
CA LEU A 372 -13.96 -60.37 21.07
C LEU A 372 -15.19 -61.16 21.52
N VAL A 373 -16.24 -60.45 21.92
CA VAL A 373 -17.52 -61.04 22.29
C VAL A 373 -18.32 -61.34 21.03
N ARG A 374 -18.85 -62.57 20.93
CA ARG A 374 -19.77 -62.95 19.85
C ARG A 374 -21.14 -62.33 20.09
N ASP A 375 -21.57 -61.47 19.17
CA ASP A 375 -22.90 -60.88 19.16
C ASP A 375 -23.88 -61.87 18.48
N PRO A 376 -24.90 -62.39 19.17
CA PRO A 376 -25.85 -63.33 18.57
C PRO A 376 -26.72 -62.72 17.47
N GLU A 377 -26.79 -61.39 17.36
CA GLU A 377 -27.49 -60.68 16.27
C GLU A 377 -26.62 -60.54 15.01
N ARG A 378 -25.35 -60.99 15.05
CA ARG A 378 -24.38 -60.90 13.95
C ARG A 378 -23.77 -62.24 13.58
N ASP A 379 -23.37 -62.36 12.32
CA ASP A 379 -22.58 -63.48 11.83
C ASP A 379 -21.08 -63.12 11.89
N GLY A 380 -20.41 -63.50 12.99
CA GLY A 380 -18.98 -63.27 13.20
C GLY A 380 -18.65 -62.41 14.43
N VAL A 381 -17.35 -62.14 14.62
CA VAL A 381 -16.83 -61.28 15.71
C VAL A 381 -16.49 -59.86 15.25
N LEU A 382 -16.40 -59.65 13.93
CA LEU A 382 -16.07 -58.40 13.27
C LEU A 382 -16.92 -58.26 12.02
N GLU A 383 -17.59 -57.12 11.86
CA GLU A 383 -18.34 -56.76 10.66
C GLU A 383 -17.62 -55.59 9.98
N GLU A 384 -17.19 -55.78 8.74
CA GLU A 384 -16.53 -54.75 7.94
C GLU A 384 -17.47 -54.29 6.84
N THR A 385 -17.73 -52.99 6.77
CA THR A 385 -18.58 -52.38 5.75
C THR A 385 -17.79 -51.36 4.95
N ARG A 386 -17.78 -51.53 3.63
CA ARG A 386 -17.19 -50.57 2.69
C ARG A 386 -18.29 -49.75 2.03
N GLY A 387 -18.27 -48.44 2.24
CA GLY A 387 -19.17 -47.47 1.64
C GLY A 387 -19.05 -47.37 0.12
N SER A 388 -20.08 -46.79 -0.51
CA SER A 388 -20.13 -46.58 -1.96
C SER A 388 -19.17 -45.49 -2.40
N THR A 389 -18.35 -45.77 -3.41
CA THR A 389 -17.45 -44.75 -4.00
C THR A 389 -18.19 -43.70 -4.82
N VAL A 390 -19.45 -43.95 -5.20
CA VAL A 390 -20.29 -43.01 -5.98
C VAL A 390 -20.77 -41.83 -5.13
N GLU A 391 -20.87 -42.01 -3.81
CA GLU A 391 -21.29 -40.97 -2.87
C GLU A 391 -20.10 -40.14 -2.34
N LEU A 392 -18.87 -40.56 -2.62
CA LEU A 392 -17.67 -39.79 -2.26
C LEU A 392 -17.61 -38.51 -3.09
N ALA A 393 -17.60 -37.37 -2.39
CA ALA A 393 -17.33 -36.09 -3.03
C ALA A 393 -15.89 -36.06 -3.54
N GLY A 394 -15.68 -36.35 -4.83
CA GLY A 394 -14.35 -36.24 -5.43
C GLY A 394 -13.87 -34.79 -5.62
N ARG A 395 -14.67 -33.81 -5.21
CA ARG A 395 -14.28 -32.41 -5.04
C ARG A 395 -14.75 -31.86 -3.69
N VAL A 396 -13.80 -31.30 -2.94
CA VAL A 396 -14.06 -30.59 -1.68
C VAL A 396 -13.64 -29.14 -1.86
N ARG A 397 -14.52 -28.21 -1.46
CA ARG A 397 -14.29 -26.76 -1.53
C ARG A 397 -14.53 -26.13 -0.16
N LEU A 398 -13.62 -25.25 0.23
CA LEU A 398 -13.73 -24.48 1.47
C LEU A 398 -13.68 -22.99 1.16
N ARG A 399 -14.66 -22.24 1.67
CA ARG A 399 -14.66 -20.77 1.72
C ARG A 399 -14.20 -20.28 3.08
N PHE A 400 -13.35 -19.26 3.10
CA PHE A 400 -12.80 -18.68 4.33
C PHE A 400 -12.30 -17.25 4.07
N VAL A 401 -11.96 -16.52 5.12
CA VAL A 401 -11.41 -15.17 5.04
C VAL A 401 -9.90 -15.24 4.84
N GLU A 402 -9.36 -14.61 3.80
CA GLU A 402 -7.92 -14.58 3.54
C GLU A 402 -7.18 -13.77 4.62
N ALA A 403 -6.31 -14.43 5.37
CA ALA A 403 -5.40 -13.78 6.32
C ALA A 403 -4.26 -13.06 5.60
N ASP A 404 -3.48 -12.27 6.34
CA ASP A 404 -2.34 -11.49 5.81
C ASP A 404 -2.71 -10.43 4.74
N GLY A 405 -4.00 -10.17 4.49
CA GLY A 405 -4.51 -9.31 3.40
C GLY A 405 -5.54 -8.25 3.79
N ASP A 406 -6.39 -7.89 2.82
CA ASP A 406 -7.57 -7.04 3.00
C ASP A 406 -8.80 -7.82 3.55
N PHE A 407 -8.59 -9.04 4.05
CA PHE A 407 -9.61 -9.93 4.63
C PHE A 407 -10.77 -10.25 3.66
N GLU A 408 -10.46 -10.50 2.39
CA GLU A 408 -11.45 -10.92 1.39
C GLU A 408 -11.88 -12.38 1.62
N VAL A 409 -13.14 -12.72 1.28
CA VAL A 409 -13.60 -14.12 1.31
C VAL A 409 -13.15 -14.82 0.04
N ILE A 410 -12.30 -15.83 0.20
CA ILE A 410 -11.73 -16.62 -0.89
C ILE A 410 -12.18 -18.08 -0.78
N ALA A 411 -11.84 -18.90 -1.78
CA ALA A 411 -12.10 -20.33 -1.77
C ALA A 411 -10.90 -21.12 -2.27
N GLU A 412 -10.62 -22.24 -1.61
CA GLU A 412 -9.66 -23.27 -2.06
C GLU A 412 -10.40 -24.59 -2.30
N GLU A 413 -9.89 -25.40 -3.22
CA GLU A 413 -10.47 -26.71 -3.53
C GLU A 413 -9.43 -27.79 -3.80
N ALA A 414 -9.79 -29.03 -3.46
CA ALA A 414 -9.06 -30.25 -3.81
C ALA A 414 -9.94 -31.12 -4.71
N ILE A 415 -9.34 -31.72 -5.74
CA ILE A 415 -10.04 -32.51 -6.76
C ILE A 415 -9.29 -33.82 -7.00
N LEU A 416 -10.02 -34.93 -7.09
CA LEU A 416 -9.44 -36.20 -7.51
C LEU A 416 -9.11 -36.21 -9.00
N PRO A 417 -7.90 -36.64 -9.42
CA PRO A 417 -7.48 -36.65 -10.82
C PRO A 417 -8.34 -37.51 -11.76
N ASP A 418 -8.97 -38.57 -11.23
CA ASP A 418 -9.49 -39.68 -12.04
C ASP A 418 -11.03 -39.68 -12.22
N ASP A 419 -11.75 -38.68 -11.71
CA ASP A 419 -13.21 -38.63 -11.84
C ASP A 419 -13.69 -37.39 -12.61
N ALA A 420 -14.55 -37.62 -13.60
CA ALA A 420 -15.54 -36.64 -14.04
C ALA A 420 -16.51 -36.38 -12.88
N THR A 421 -16.07 -35.58 -11.93
CA THR A 421 -16.71 -35.44 -10.62
C THR A 421 -17.99 -34.62 -10.74
N HIS A 422 -19.13 -35.20 -10.37
CA HIS A 422 -20.43 -34.53 -10.38
C HIS A 422 -20.83 -33.95 -9.01
N ALA A 423 -20.27 -34.47 -7.91
CA ALA A 423 -20.58 -34.03 -6.55
C ALA A 423 -19.48 -33.12 -5.98
N VAL A 424 -19.86 -31.90 -5.57
CA VAL A 424 -18.99 -30.92 -4.92
C VAL A 424 -19.49 -30.71 -3.49
N SER A 425 -18.68 -31.07 -2.50
CA SER A 425 -18.95 -30.70 -1.11
C SER A 425 -18.37 -29.31 -0.84
N THR A 426 -19.22 -28.36 -0.45
CA THR A 426 -18.80 -26.98 -0.14
C THR A 426 -19.07 -26.68 1.33
N SER A 427 -18.06 -26.19 2.04
CA SER A 427 -18.16 -25.69 3.41
C SER A 427 -17.66 -24.24 3.49
N GLU A 428 -18.10 -23.51 4.51
CA GLU A 428 -17.68 -22.13 4.75
C GLU A 428 -17.30 -21.96 6.22
N PHE A 429 -16.11 -21.42 6.46
CA PHE A 429 -15.58 -21.16 7.80
C PHE A 429 -15.41 -19.67 8.03
N PRO A 430 -15.91 -19.13 9.16
CA PRO A 430 -15.64 -17.77 9.56
C PRO A 430 -14.28 -17.66 10.27
N LEU A 431 -13.26 -18.28 9.67
CA LEU A 431 -11.87 -18.29 10.11
C LEU A 431 -11.03 -17.46 9.14
N ALA A 432 -10.09 -16.69 9.69
CA ALA A 432 -9.00 -16.09 8.92
C ALA A 432 -7.90 -17.14 8.73
N MET A 433 -7.61 -17.49 7.48
CA MET A 433 -6.63 -18.52 7.11
C MET A 433 -5.81 -18.08 5.91
N THR A 434 -4.59 -18.61 5.77
CA THR A 434 -3.82 -18.46 4.52
C THR A 434 -4.34 -19.40 3.43
N ARG A 435 -3.99 -19.16 2.18
CA ARG A 435 -4.31 -20.08 1.07
C ARG A 435 -3.74 -21.46 1.28
N ALA A 436 -2.48 -21.55 1.74
CA ALA A 436 -1.85 -22.82 2.07
C ALA A 436 -2.62 -23.57 3.17
N GLU A 437 -3.06 -22.88 4.23
CA GLU A 437 -3.89 -23.46 5.29
C GLU A 437 -5.25 -23.96 4.77
N GLY A 438 -5.89 -23.20 3.88
CA GLY A 438 -7.11 -23.60 3.18
C GLY A 438 -6.92 -24.87 2.37
N ARG A 439 -5.84 -24.93 1.56
CA ARG A 439 -5.50 -26.07 0.71
C ARG A 439 -5.16 -27.32 1.52
N GLN A 440 -4.38 -27.20 2.58
CA GLN A 440 -4.12 -28.29 3.53
C GLN A 440 -5.41 -28.87 4.11
N THR A 441 -6.40 -28.03 4.39
CA THR A 441 -7.66 -28.45 4.99
C THR A 441 -8.49 -29.28 4.00
N VAL A 442 -8.68 -28.79 2.77
CA VAL A 442 -9.48 -29.49 1.75
C VAL A 442 -8.81 -30.78 1.26
N GLU A 443 -7.47 -30.81 1.18
CA GLU A 443 -6.71 -32.01 0.83
C GLU A 443 -6.81 -33.08 1.92
N ARG A 444 -6.66 -32.68 3.20
CA ARG A 444 -6.89 -33.59 4.32
C ARG A 444 -8.31 -34.13 4.30
N TRP A 445 -9.33 -33.31 4.09
CA TRP A 445 -10.72 -33.80 4.06
C TRP A 445 -10.99 -34.73 2.89
N LEU A 446 -10.43 -34.44 1.71
CA LEU A 446 -10.56 -35.33 0.56
C LEU A 446 -9.88 -36.69 0.83
N SER A 447 -8.73 -36.68 1.51
CA SER A 447 -8.06 -37.89 1.99
C SER A 447 -8.90 -38.62 3.05
N GLU A 448 -9.34 -37.93 4.10
CA GLU A 448 -10.17 -38.48 5.19
C GLU A 448 -11.46 -39.08 4.65
N ALA A 449 -12.18 -38.40 3.76
CA ALA A 449 -13.43 -38.90 3.20
C ALA A 449 -13.23 -40.22 2.43
N ARG A 450 -12.10 -40.36 1.73
CA ARG A 450 -11.77 -41.61 1.02
C ARG A 450 -11.38 -42.73 1.97
N VAL A 451 -10.54 -42.42 2.96
CA VAL A 451 -10.09 -43.40 3.95
C VAL A 451 -11.28 -43.89 4.78
N ALA A 452 -12.14 -42.97 5.23
CA ALA A 452 -13.32 -43.22 6.04
C ALA A 452 -14.47 -43.98 5.34
N THR A 453 -14.23 -44.49 4.11
CA THR A 453 -15.19 -45.35 3.40
C THR A 453 -15.34 -46.71 4.08
N ASP A 454 -14.27 -47.21 4.70
CA ASP A 454 -14.28 -48.48 5.42
C ASP A 454 -14.64 -48.25 6.88
N THR A 455 -15.66 -48.98 7.35
CA THR A 455 -16.14 -48.94 8.74
C THR A 455 -16.16 -50.34 9.30
N VAL A 456 -15.94 -50.46 10.61
CA VAL A 456 -15.93 -51.73 11.32
C VAL A 456 -16.82 -51.67 12.53
N GLN A 457 -17.49 -52.77 12.81
CA GLN A 457 -18.30 -52.94 14.01
C GLN A 457 -17.89 -54.22 14.73
N LEU A 458 -17.58 -54.08 16.02
CA LEU A 458 -17.10 -55.18 16.86
C LEU A 458 -17.55 -55.00 18.31
N THR A 459 -17.47 -56.05 19.11
CA THR A 459 -17.92 -56.03 20.50
C THR A 459 -16.80 -56.44 21.44
N LEU A 460 -16.41 -55.53 22.34
CA LEU A 460 -15.36 -55.75 23.33
C LEU A 460 -15.89 -56.38 24.62
N PRO A 461 -15.07 -57.21 25.30
CA PRO A 461 -15.39 -57.75 26.61
C PRO A 461 -15.25 -56.69 27.73
N PRO A 462 -15.85 -56.91 28.93
CA PRO A 462 -15.71 -56.02 30.07
C PRO A 462 -14.27 -55.76 30.54
N SER A 463 -13.32 -56.64 30.20
CA SER A 463 -11.90 -56.46 30.51
C SER A 463 -11.22 -55.36 29.69
N GLN A 464 -11.87 -54.83 28.65
CA GLN A 464 -11.34 -53.77 27.76
C GLN A 464 -12.22 -52.51 27.74
N LEU A 465 -12.98 -52.26 28.83
CA LEU A 465 -13.85 -51.07 28.97
C LEU A 465 -13.09 -49.74 28.99
N ASP A 466 -11.77 -49.78 29.17
CA ASP A 466 -10.90 -48.62 29.10
C ASP A 466 -10.66 -48.12 27.66
N THR A 467 -11.06 -48.89 26.66
CA THR A 467 -11.14 -48.48 25.26
C THR A 467 -12.43 -47.68 25.05
N GLY A 468 -12.31 -46.43 24.63
CA GLY A 468 -13.43 -45.50 24.55
C GLY A 468 -13.55 -44.77 23.21
N ALA A 469 -14.56 -43.91 23.07
CA ALA A 469 -14.74 -43.11 21.86
C ALA A 469 -13.51 -42.22 21.62
N GLY A 470 -13.17 -41.99 20.36
CA GLY A 470 -11.97 -41.26 19.96
C GLY A 470 -10.66 -42.07 19.98
N ASP A 471 -10.60 -43.24 20.63
CA ASP A 471 -9.40 -44.11 20.55
C ASP A 471 -9.26 -44.70 19.15
N VAL A 472 -8.03 -44.89 18.71
CA VAL A 472 -7.70 -45.60 17.48
C VAL A 472 -7.29 -47.04 17.80
N ILE A 473 -8.09 -47.98 17.31
CA ILE A 473 -7.82 -49.42 17.42
C ILE A 473 -7.05 -49.92 16.21
N ALA A 474 -6.09 -50.81 16.44
CA ALA A 474 -5.39 -51.55 15.40
C ALA A 474 -5.95 -52.97 15.31
N LEU A 475 -6.45 -53.32 14.12
CA LEU A 475 -6.99 -54.64 13.79
C LEU A 475 -6.07 -55.37 12.79
N PRO A 476 -5.93 -56.70 12.86
CA PRO A 476 -5.17 -57.46 11.87
C PRO A 476 -5.74 -57.29 10.45
N GLU A 477 -4.90 -56.93 9.47
CA GLU A 477 -5.30 -56.76 8.07
C GLU A 477 -4.19 -57.27 7.14
N GLY A 478 -4.42 -58.38 6.43
CA GLY A 478 -3.40 -59.00 5.57
C GLY A 478 -2.12 -59.39 6.34
N GLN A 479 -0.97 -58.85 5.92
CA GLN A 479 0.31 -59.00 6.65
C GLN A 479 0.59 -57.86 7.65
N GLY A 480 -0.32 -56.88 7.74
CA GLY A 480 -0.16 -55.67 8.55
C GLY A 480 -1.34 -55.46 9.51
N ARG A 481 -1.63 -54.18 9.79
CA ARG A 481 -2.75 -53.78 10.64
C ARG A 481 -3.52 -52.63 9.98
N GLY A 482 -4.83 -52.73 10.00
CA GLY A 482 -5.74 -51.61 9.70
C GLY A 482 -5.98 -50.79 10.95
N LEU A 483 -6.07 -49.47 10.81
CA LEU A 483 -6.31 -48.53 11.92
C LEU A 483 -7.73 -47.96 11.80
N PHE A 484 -8.47 -47.98 12.90
CA PHE A 484 -9.85 -47.53 12.94
C PHE A 484 -10.08 -46.67 14.19
N ARG A 485 -10.57 -45.44 14.01
CA ARG A 485 -10.98 -44.56 15.11
C ARG A 485 -12.39 -44.92 15.56
N ILE A 486 -12.62 -45.06 16.85
CA ILE A 486 -13.94 -45.34 17.42
C ILE A 486 -14.79 -44.07 17.41
N ASP A 487 -15.89 -44.07 16.66
CA ASP A 487 -16.83 -42.94 16.60
C ASP A 487 -17.98 -43.10 17.58
N ARG A 488 -18.45 -44.34 17.78
CA ARG A 488 -19.59 -44.63 18.64
C ARG A 488 -19.35 -45.86 19.50
N ILE A 489 -19.85 -45.75 20.73
CA ILE A 489 -19.85 -46.81 21.72
C ILE A 489 -21.26 -46.97 22.27
N ASP A 490 -21.77 -48.20 22.21
CA ASP A 490 -22.99 -48.60 22.90
C ASP A 490 -22.63 -49.61 24.01
N GLN A 491 -22.70 -49.16 25.27
CA GLN A 491 -22.46 -50.03 26.42
C GLN A 491 -23.67 -50.90 26.73
N MET A 492 -23.44 -52.21 26.84
CA MET A 492 -24.43 -53.21 27.24
C MET A 492 -24.04 -53.79 28.61
N ALA A 493 -24.95 -54.51 29.27
CA ALA A 493 -24.76 -55.00 30.64
C ALA A 493 -23.51 -55.90 30.86
N ALA A 494 -22.99 -56.55 29.80
CA ALA A 494 -21.83 -57.44 29.89
C ALA A 494 -20.85 -57.32 28.70
N ALA A 495 -20.97 -56.27 27.86
CA ALA A 495 -20.14 -56.08 26.68
C ALA A 495 -20.22 -54.63 26.19
N GLN A 496 -19.27 -54.21 25.34
CA GLN A 496 -19.25 -52.86 24.77
C GLN A 496 -19.18 -52.93 23.24
N LYS A 497 -20.24 -52.50 22.56
CA LYS A 497 -20.31 -52.48 21.10
C LYS A 497 -19.66 -51.21 20.58
N LEU A 498 -18.78 -51.36 19.60
CA LEU A 498 -18.03 -50.29 18.96
C LEU A 498 -18.42 -50.17 17.50
N GLU A 499 -18.54 -48.93 17.02
CA GLU A 499 -18.52 -48.58 15.61
C GLU A 499 -17.30 -47.69 15.38
N ALA A 500 -16.42 -48.11 14.49
CA ALA A 500 -15.17 -47.43 14.20
C ALA A 500 -14.99 -47.21 12.70
N VAL A 501 -14.33 -46.13 12.33
CA VAL A 501 -14.09 -45.71 10.96
C VAL A 501 -12.60 -45.75 10.65
N ARG A 502 -12.26 -46.20 9.44
CA ARG A 502 -10.87 -46.29 8.99
C ARG A 502 -10.20 -44.92 9.06
N ILE A 503 -8.95 -44.92 9.53
CA ILE A 503 -8.13 -43.72 9.69
C ILE A 503 -6.68 -44.04 9.28
N GLU A 504 -5.99 -43.06 8.71
CA GLU A 504 -4.58 -43.19 8.32
C GLU A 504 -3.75 -42.04 8.92
N PRO A 505 -2.59 -42.30 9.54
CA PRO A 505 -1.71 -41.26 10.08
C PRO A 505 -1.27 -40.24 9.02
N GLU A 506 -1.09 -40.69 7.78
CA GLU A 506 -0.64 -39.88 6.66
C GLU A 506 -1.60 -38.71 6.36
N SER A 507 -2.91 -38.88 6.57
CA SER A 507 -3.90 -37.81 6.37
C SER A 507 -3.70 -36.62 7.32
N TYR A 508 -3.07 -36.83 8.48
CA TYR A 508 -2.86 -35.81 9.51
C TYR A 508 -1.45 -35.20 9.47
N ARG A 509 -0.59 -35.66 8.57
CA ARG A 509 0.70 -35.01 8.31
C ARG A 509 0.45 -33.75 7.48
N PRO A 510 0.85 -32.56 7.95
CA PRO A 510 0.68 -31.33 7.17
C PRO A 510 1.39 -31.42 5.82
N ALA A 511 0.64 -31.26 4.74
CA ALA A 511 1.21 -31.19 3.40
C ALA A 511 1.89 -29.83 3.17
N ASP A 512 3.05 -29.85 2.52
CA ASP A 512 3.76 -28.64 2.14
C ASP A 512 3.12 -28.04 0.88
N PHE A 513 2.62 -26.82 1.01
CA PHE A 513 2.11 -26.01 -0.10
C PHE A 513 2.84 -24.68 -0.09
N ALA A 514 3.22 -24.21 -1.28
CA ALA A 514 3.83 -22.90 -1.43
C ALA A 514 2.86 -21.81 -0.92
N GLU A 515 3.40 -20.89 -0.12
CA GLU A 515 2.68 -19.70 0.30
C GLU A 515 2.50 -18.75 -0.89
N GLU A 516 1.27 -18.33 -1.13
CA GLU A 516 0.97 -17.28 -2.11
C GLU A 516 1.02 -15.92 -1.41
N ALA A 517 1.73 -14.97 -2.03
CA ALA A 517 1.84 -13.63 -1.50
C ALA A 517 0.52 -12.88 -1.65
N VAL A 518 0.04 -12.27 -0.58
CA VAL A 518 -1.15 -11.45 -0.63
C VAL A 518 -0.84 -10.12 -1.32
N THR A 519 -1.74 -9.68 -2.21
CA THR A 519 -1.64 -8.37 -2.85
C THR A 519 -2.54 -7.39 -2.10
N LEU A 520 -1.93 -6.43 -1.42
CA LEU A 520 -2.68 -5.36 -0.76
C LEU A 520 -3.14 -4.31 -1.76
N ARG A 521 -4.34 -3.77 -1.53
CA ARG A 521 -4.77 -2.56 -2.23
C ARG A 521 -3.86 -1.38 -1.84
N PRO A 522 -3.29 -0.65 -2.82
CA PRO A 522 -2.50 0.53 -2.51
C PRO A 522 -3.35 1.56 -1.76
N PHE A 523 -2.84 2.05 -0.63
CA PHE A 523 -3.45 3.21 0.01
C PHE A 523 -3.21 4.44 -0.86
N VAL A 524 -4.29 5.09 -1.29
CA VAL A 524 -4.21 6.38 -1.97
C VAL A 524 -4.70 7.46 -1.01
N PRO A 525 -3.84 8.43 -0.61
CA PRO A 525 -4.28 9.50 0.26
C PRO A 525 -5.38 10.33 -0.42
N PRO A 526 -6.42 10.75 0.32
CA PRO A 526 -7.41 11.67 -0.20
C PRO A 526 -6.75 13.05 -0.40
N SER A 527 -6.38 13.35 -1.64
CA SER A 527 -5.78 14.63 -2.04
C SER A 527 -6.76 15.43 -2.90
N PRO A 528 -6.73 16.77 -2.82
CA PRO A 528 -7.49 17.63 -3.73
C PRO A 528 -7.18 17.31 -5.18
N VAL A 529 -8.23 17.37 -6.01
CA VAL A 529 -8.13 17.20 -7.47
C VAL A 529 -8.08 18.58 -8.15
N ALA A 530 -7.50 18.63 -9.34
CA ALA A 530 -7.47 19.83 -10.18
C ALA A 530 -8.57 19.74 -11.26
N PRO A 531 -9.66 20.51 -11.13
CA PRO A 531 -10.71 20.59 -12.15
C PRO A 531 -10.43 21.66 -13.20
N PHE A 532 -10.76 21.36 -14.45
CA PHE A 532 -10.81 22.31 -15.56
C PHE A 532 -12.20 22.22 -16.18
N PHE A 533 -12.95 23.31 -16.11
CA PHE A 533 -14.24 23.42 -16.80
C PHE A 533 -14.00 24.03 -18.17
N LEU A 534 -14.52 23.41 -19.22
CA LEU A 534 -14.33 23.82 -20.60
C LEU A 534 -15.69 24.05 -21.25
N ASP A 535 -16.11 25.31 -21.33
CA ASP A 535 -17.26 25.73 -22.13
C ASP A 535 -16.80 25.83 -23.59
N LEU A 536 -17.01 24.74 -24.34
CA LEU A 536 -16.47 24.57 -25.68
C LEU A 536 -17.55 24.71 -26.76
N PRO A 537 -17.18 25.08 -28.00
CA PRO A 537 -18.03 24.86 -29.16
C PRO A 537 -18.35 23.36 -29.34
N LEU A 538 -19.36 23.05 -30.17
CA LEU A 538 -19.64 21.67 -30.58
C LEU A 538 -18.44 21.09 -31.34
N LEU A 539 -17.93 19.94 -30.91
CA LEU A 539 -16.79 19.27 -31.53
C LEU A 539 -17.27 18.24 -32.55
N THR A 540 -18.24 17.41 -32.17
CA THR A 540 -18.82 16.35 -33.02
C THR A 540 -20.26 16.64 -33.45
N GLY A 541 -20.98 17.47 -32.68
CA GLY A 541 -22.39 17.77 -32.85
C GLY A 541 -23.34 16.86 -32.08
N GLU A 542 -22.81 15.85 -31.35
CA GLU A 542 -23.61 15.01 -30.44
C GLU A 542 -23.71 15.60 -29.02
N GLU A 543 -22.91 16.62 -28.73
CA GLU A 543 -22.85 17.27 -27.42
C GLU A 543 -24.11 18.11 -27.12
N VAL A 544 -24.42 18.26 -25.83
CA VAL A 544 -25.42 19.21 -25.34
C VAL A 544 -24.85 20.63 -25.49
N PRO A 545 -25.39 21.51 -26.36
CA PRO A 545 -24.70 22.73 -26.79
C PRO A 545 -24.40 23.78 -25.72
N HIS A 546 -25.06 23.69 -24.56
CA HIS A 546 -24.90 24.65 -23.45
C HIS A 546 -24.15 24.07 -22.25
N ALA A 547 -23.85 22.77 -22.24
CA ALA A 547 -23.19 22.12 -21.12
C ALA A 547 -21.66 22.16 -21.30
N PRO A 548 -20.89 22.57 -20.29
CA PRO A 548 -19.44 22.53 -20.36
C PRO A 548 -18.91 21.10 -20.17
N HIS A 549 -17.72 20.84 -20.67
CA HIS A 549 -16.94 19.64 -20.35
C HIS A 549 -16.19 19.84 -19.03
N LEU A 550 -15.96 18.75 -18.31
CA LEU A 550 -15.14 18.74 -17.10
C LEU A 550 -13.97 17.79 -17.30
N ALA A 551 -12.76 18.35 -17.30
CA ALA A 551 -11.52 17.59 -17.20
C ALA A 551 -11.03 17.60 -15.75
N VAL A 552 -10.56 16.46 -15.25
CA VAL A 552 -10.05 16.35 -13.87
C VAL A 552 -8.73 15.60 -13.87
N THR A 553 -7.75 16.13 -13.15
CA THR A 553 -6.47 15.44 -12.96
C THR A 553 -5.99 15.51 -11.51
N ALA A 554 -5.21 14.51 -11.08
CA ALA A 554 -4.59 14.46 -9.76
C ALA A 554 -3.37 13.52 -9.75
N ARG A 555 -2.41 13.79 -8.87
CA ARG A 555 -1.27 12.90 -8.56
C ARG A 555 -1.12 12.79 -7.02
N PRO A 556 -1.37 11.61 -6.41
CA PRO A 556 -1.91 10.38 -7.01
C PRO A 556 -3.38 10.54 -7.44
N TRP A 557 -3.87 9.64 -8.31
CA TRP A 557 -5.28 9.61 -8.71
C TRP A 557 -6.12 8.94 -7.61
N PRO A 558 -7.13 9.62 -7.02
CA PRO A 558 -7.87 9.10 -5.86
C PRO A 558 -8.91 8.03 -6.19
N GLY A 559 -8.94 7.53 -7.43
CA GLY A 559 -10.03 6.70 -7.94
C GLY A 559 -11.15 7.58 -8.47
N SER A 560 -12.41 7.22 -8.19
CA SER A 560 -13.55 8.01 -8.68
C SER A 560 -13.62 9.38 -8.01
N VAL A 561 -13.86 10.43 -8.80
CA VAL A 561 -14.04 11.81 -8.34
C VAL A 561 -15.50 12.20 -8.55
N ALA A 562 -16.13 12.78 -7.53
CA ALA A 562 -17.51 13.25 -7.59
C ALA A 562 -17.56 14.76 -7.77
N LEU A 563 -18.35 15.23 -8.75
CA LEU A 563 -18.76 16.62 -8.88
C LEU A 563 -20.14 16.79 -8.25
N TYR A 564 -20.24 17.71 -7.31
CA TYR A 564 -21.51 18.19 -6.76
C TYR A 564 -21.80 19.59 -7.26
N ALA A 565 -23.08 19.90 -7.44
CA ALA A 565 -23.55 21.23 -7.85
C ALA A 565 -24.69 21.71 -6.95
N SER A 566 -24.78 23.02 -6.75
CA SER A 566 -25.89 23.70 -6.08
C SER A 566 -26.07 25.14 -6.58
N ASP A 567 -27.25 25.70 -6.35
CA ASP A 567 -27.57 27.10 -6.64
C ASP A 567 -27.12 28.06 -5.51
N GLU A 568 -26.83 27.52 -4.32
CA GLU A 568 -26.30 28.21 -3.14
C GLU A 568 -25.11 27.43 -2.56
N ASP A 569 -24.34 28.02 -1.65
CA ASP A 569 -23.24 27.30 -0.96
C ASP A 569 -23.79 26.39 0.17
N ALA A 570 -24.78 25.57 -0.18
CA ALA A 570 -25.45 24.60 0.67
C ALA A 570 -26.21 23.59 -0.22
N ASN A 571 -26.73 22.51 0.37
CA ASN A 571 -27.63 21.56 -0.31
C ASN A 571 -27.06 20.96 -1.62
N TYR A 572 -25.76 20.67 -1.62
CA TYR A 572 -25.05 20.08 -2.76
C TYR A 572 -25.64 18.74 -3.19
N THR A 573 -25.99 18.62 -4.48
CA THR A 573 -26.44 17.38 -5.10
C THR A 573 -25.38 16.84 -6.05
N LEU A 574 -25.22 15.51 -6.08
CA LEU A 574 -24.31 14.87 -7.03
C LEU A 574 -24.73 15.20 -8.46
N ASN A 575 -23.78 15.69 -9.25
CA ASN A 575 -23.96 16.06 -10.65
C ASN A 575 -23.36 15.00 -11.58
N SER A 576 -22.09 14.65 -11.37
CA SER A 576 -21.40 13.66 -12.20
C SER A 576 -20.30 12.92 -11.43
N LEU A 577 -19.88 11.77 -11.97
CA LEU A 577 -18.78 10.96 -11.44
C LEU A 577 -17.72 10.78 -12.53
N VAL A 578 -16.51 11.24 -12.25
CA VAL A 578 -15.35 11.10 -13.13
C VAL A 578 -14.53 9.89 -12.67
N THR A 579 -14.50 8.84 -13.48
CA THR A 579 -13.85 7.56 -13.13
C THR A 579 -12.40 7.46 -13.62
N ALA A 580 -12.04 8.27 -14.61
CA ALA A 580 -10.71 8.32 -15.23
C ALA A 580 -10.15 9.74 -15.21
N ARG A 581 -8.84 9.87 -14.99
CA ARG A 581 -8.13 11.15 -15.06
C ARG A 581 -7.98 11.63 -16.50
N THR A 582 -8.14 12.93 -16.72
CA THR A 582 -7.84 13.56 -18.01
C THR A 582 -6.34 13.85 -18.16
N PRO A 583 -5.73 13.58 -19.33
CA PRO A 583 -4.37 14.02 -19.61
C PRO A 583 -4.29 15.54 -19.69
N VAL A 584 -3.49 16.13 -18.80
CA VAL A 584 -3.30 17.58 -18.71
C VAL A 584 -1.80 17.88 -18.70
N GLY A 585 -1.40 18.93 -19.40
CA GLY A 585 -0.05 19.48 -19.40
C GLY A 585 -0.03 20.98 -19.21
N VAL A 586 1.18 21.53 -19.12
CA VAL A 586 1.44 22.97 -19.02
C VAL A 586 2.44 23.35 -20.11
N LEU A 587 2.16 24.45 -20.81
CA LEU A 587 3.03 25.00 -21.82
C LEU A 587 4.30 25.58 -21.16
N GLU A 588 5.46 25.15 -21.65
CA GLU A 588 6.77 25.70 -21.26
C GLU A 588 7.30 26.72 -22.28
N THR A 589 6.65 26.81 -23.44
CA THR A 589 6.90 27.88 -24.42
C THR A 589 5.58 28.55 -24.84
N PRO A 590 5.60 29.84 -25.19
CA PRO A 590 4.40 30.52 -25.66
C PRO A 590 3.93 29.96 -27.01
N LEU A 591 2.61 29.90 -27.18
CA LEU A 591 1.98 29.51 -28.43
C LEU A 591 1.44 30.74 -29.17
N PHE A 592 2.14 31.14 -30.24
CA PHE A 592 1.77 32.30 -31.03
C PHE A 592 0.53 32.06 -31.90
N PRO A 593 -0.21 33.13 -32.27
CA PRO A 593 -1.32 33.05 -33.21
C PRO A 593 -0.91 32.44 -34.55
N ALA A 594 -1.83 31.71 -35.18
CA ALA A 594 -1.66 31.15 -36.51
C ALA A 594 -2.98 31.25 -37.30
N ASP A 595 -2.88 31.29 -38.63
CA ASP A 595 -4.06 31.33 -39.49
C ASP A 595 -4.86 30.02 -39.40
N PRO A 596 -6.18 30.07 -39.17
CA PRO A 596 -7.02 28.88 -39.17
C PRO A 596 -7.09 28.25 -40.57
N GLY A 597 -7.35 26.95 -40.63
CA GLY A 597 -7.45 26.20 -41.89
C GLY A 597 -6.11 25.93 -42.61
N ARG A 598 -4.98 26.26 -41.99
CA ARG A 598 -3.63 25.93 -42.45
C ARG A 598 -2.89 25.11 -41.41
N ILE A 599 -1.98 24.27 -41.87
CA ILE A 599 -1.04 23.57 -40.99
C ILE A 599 -0.04 24.60 -40.45
N ASP A 600 -0.07 24.79 -39.14
CA ASP A 600 0.92 25.55 -38.39
C ASP A 600 2.22 24.74 -38.28
N ARG A 601 3.24 25.23 -38.98
CA ARG A 601 4.63 24.74 -38.95
C ARG A 601 5.56 25.75 -38.25
N GLY A 602 5.02 26.58 -37.36
CA GLY A 602 5.78 27.49 -36.52
C GLY A 602 6.69 26.73 -35.55
N SER A 603 7.30 27.48 -34.61
CA SER A 603 8.21 26.91 -33.61
C SER A 603 7.60 25.74 -32.85
N ASP A 604 8.45 24.86 -32.35
CA ASP A 604 8.07 23.72 -31.53
C ASP A 604 7.37 24.22 -30.26
N LEU A 605 6.22 23.63 -29.95
CA LEU A 605 5.49 23.93 -28.72
C LEU A 605 5.93 22.93 -27.66
N GLN A 606 6.55 23.42 -26.59
CA GLN A 606 7.01 22.56 -25.49
C GLN A 606 5.92 22.47 -24.43
N VAL A 607 5.56 21.24 -24.06
CA VAL A 607 4.51 20.94 -23.08
C VAL A 607 5.02 19.90 -22.10
N ARG A 608 4.95 20.22 -20.80
CA ARG A 608 5.20 19.26 -19.73
C ARG A 608 3.89 18.71 -19.19
N MET A 609 3.72 17.40 -19.26
CA MET A 609 2.51 16.68 -18.86
C MET A 609 2.44 16.56 -17.33
N LEU A 610 1.35 17.08 -16.76
CA LEU A 610 0.95 16.83 -15.38
C LEU A 610 0.31 15.46 -15.23
N ALA A 611 -0.23 14.84 -16.27
CA ALA A 611 -0.69 13.45 -16.29
C ALA A 611 -0.90 12.96 -17.72
N GLY A 612 -0.72 11.66 -17.93
CA GLY A 612 -0.92 11.03 -19.24
C GLY A 612 0.25 11.28 -20.21
N THR A 613 0.17 10.65 -21.38
CA THR A 613 1.20 10.70 -22.42
C THR A 613 0.62 11.25 -23.73
N LEU A 614 1.50 11.83 -24.55
CA LEU A 614 1.18 12.30 -25.90
C LEU A 614 1.86 11.40 -26.92
N GLN A 615 1.24 11.23 -28.08
CA GLN A 615 1.77 10.36 -29.14
C GLN A 615 1.56 10.99 -30.52
N SER A 616 2.46 10.67 -31.43
CA SER A 616 2.34 11.07 -32.83
C SER A 616 1.26 10.27 -33.55
N ILE A 617 0.61 10.88 -34.53
CA ILE A 617 -0.44 10.27 -35.36
C ILE A 617 -0.18 10.50 -36.86
N SER A 618 -0.90 9.78 -37.72
CA SER A 618 -0.83 9.97 -39.17
C SER A 618 -1.58 11.24 -39.61
N ASP A 619 -1.28 11.73 -40.81
CA ASP A 619 -2.00 12.88 -41.39
C ASP A 619 -3.49 12.62 -41.54
N LEU A 620 -3.88 11.39 -41.89
CA LEU A 620 -5.28 11.00 -41.98
C LEU A 620 -5.96 11.03 -40.60
N ALA A 621 -5.29 10.53 -39.56
CA ALA A 621 -5.83 10.56 -38.21
C ALA A 621 -5.98 12.01 -37.70
N LEU A 622 -5.03 12.89 -38.02
CA LEU A 622 -5.11 14.32 -37.69
C LEU A 622 -6.35 14.95 -38.34
N LEU A 623 -6.52 14.77 -39.66
CA LEU A 623 -7.65 15.33 -40.40
C LEU A 623 -9.01 14.71 -39.99
N ASN A 624 -9.02 13.52 -39.41
CA ASN A 624 -10.20 12.88 -38.84
C ASN A 624 -10.47 13.28 -37.37
N GLY A 625 -9.78 14.30 -36.83
CA GLY A 625 -10.04 14.81 -35.48
C GLY A 625 -9.08 14.32 -34.39
N GLY A 626 -8.07 13.52 -34.75
CA GLY A 626 -7.11 12.95 -33.79
C GLY A 626 -6.26 14.01 -33.08
N ASN A 627 -5.79 13.68 -31.87
CA ASN A 627 -4.96 14.54 -31.03
C ASN A 627 -5.57 15.93 -30.73
N LEU A 628 -6.90 16.01 -30.65
CA LEU A 628 -7.60 17.24 -30.24
C LEU A 628 -7.26 17.59 -28.77
N CYS A 629 -6.85 18.84 -28.56
CA CYS A 629 -6.52 19.40 -27.25
C CYS A 629 -7.11 20.81 -27.13
N ALA A 630 -7.48 21.20 -25.91
CA ALA A 630 -7.80 22.57 -25.55
C ALA A 630 -6.60 23.22 -24.86
N ILE A 631 -6.19 24.40 -25.32
CA ILE A 631 -5.16 25.22 -24.67
C ILE A 631 -5.82 26.48 -24.09
N GLY A 632 -5.54 26.79 -22.83
CA GLY A 632 -6.21 27.89 -22.15
C GLY A 632 -5.55 28.33 -20.84
N ASP A 633 -6.08 29.39 -20.26
CA ASP A 633 -5.68 29.93 -18.95
C ASP A 633 -6.42 29.27 -17.77
N GLY A 634 -7.38 28.39 -18.07
CA GLY A 634 -8.19 27.67 -17.09
C GLY A 634 -9.54 28.33 -16.79
N THR A 635 -9.88 29.47 -17.40
CA THR A 635 -11.26 29.99 -17.31
C THR A 635 -12.22 29.16 -18.17
N PRO A 636 -13.52 29.09 -17.83
CA PRO A 636 -14.47 28.28 -18.59
C PRO A 636 -14.53 28.58 -20.09
N ASP A 637 -14.43 29.84 -20.48
CA ASP A 637 -14.54 30.34 -21.85
C ASP A 637 -13.18 30.60 -22.53
N GLY A 638 -12.08 30.38 -21.80
CA GLY A 638 -10.71 30.73 -22.17
C GLY A 638 -9.97 29.63 -22.93
N TRP A 639 -10.58 28.96 -23.91
CA TRP A 639 -9.97 27.81 -24.58
C TRP A 639 -9.81 27.99 -26.10
N GLU A 640 -8.63 27.64 -26.61
CA GLU A 640 -8.37 27.38 -28.03
C GLU A 640 -8.25 25.89 -28.29
N LEU A 641 -9.00 25.38 -29.26
CA LEU A 641 -8.90 24.00 -29.72
C LEU A 641 -7.83 23.86 -30.80
N ILE A 642 -6.90 22.94 -30.56
CA ILE A 642 -5.80 22.62 -31.45
C ILE A 642 -5.71 21.11 -31.67
N GLN A 643 -5.09 20.70 -32.77
CA GLN A 643 -4.65 19.32 -33.00
C GLN A 643 -3.17 19.33 -33.34
N PHE A 644 -2.48 18.21 -33.09
CA PHE A 644 -1.07 18.06 -33.45
C PHE A 644 -0.79 16.68 -34.04
N ARG A 645 0.12 16.62 -35.01
CA ARG A 645 0.53 15.36 -35.63
C ARG A 645 1.69 14.71 -34.90
N GLU A 646 2.68 15.50 -34.51
CA GLU A 646 3.95 15.02 -33.99
C GLU A 646 4.08 15.38 -32.51
N ALA A 647 4.43 14.39 -31.71
CA ALA A 647 4.82 14.52 -30.31
C ALA A 647 6.14 13.76 -30.09
N GLU A 648 7.19 14.50 -29.77
CA GLU A 648 8.52 13.98 -29.45
C GLU A 648 8.78 14.15 -27.95
N LEU A 649 9.06 13.07 -27.23
CA LEU A 649 9.45 13.12 -25.82
C LEU A 649 10.92 13.55 -25.71
N VAL A 650 11.18 14.71 -25.10
CA VAL A 650 12.53 15.30 -25.00
C VAL A 650 13.10 15.28 -23.57
N ASP A 651 12.25 15.14 -22.56
CA ASP A 651 12.63 14.96 -21.16
C ASP A 651 11.49 14.23 -20.41
N THR A 652 11.65 13.96 -19.12
CA THR A 652 10.65 13.35 -18.24
C THR A 652 9.34 14.14 -18.33
N ASP A 653 8.26 13.46 -18.74
CA ASP A 653 6.92 14.02 -18.97
C ASP A 653 6.88 15.23 -19.96
N THR A 654 7.94 15.53 -20.71
CA THR A 654 8.05 16.77 -21.51
C THR A 654 8.15 16.49 -23.00
N TYR A 655 7.28 17.13 -23.79
CA TYR A 655 7.09 16.87 -25.22
C TYR A 655 7.25 18.13 -26.07
N LEU A 656 7.79 17.96 -27.28
CA LEU A 656 7.72 18.94 -28.36
C LEU A 656 6.59 18.57 -29.32
N LEU A 657 5.64 19.48 -29.50
CA LEU A 657 4.49 19.33 -30.40
C LEU A 657 4.69 20.12 -31.68
N ARG A 658 4.53 19.46 -32.83
CA ARG A 658 4.72 20.05 -34.17
C ARG A 658 3.56 19.72 -35.10
N HIS A 659 3.51 20.44 -36.22
CA HIS A 659 2.56 20.22 -37.30
C HIS A 659 1.13 20.26 -36.76
N ARG A 660 0.68 21.48 -36.45
CA ARG A 660 -0.55 21.72 -35.67
C ARG A 660 -1.68 22.24 -36.55
N LEU A 661 -2.91 21.92 -36.21
CA LEU A 661 -4.11 22.62 -36.70
C LEU A 661 -4.65 23.49 -35.57
N ARG A 662 -4.94 24.76 -35.88
CA ARG A 662 -5.21 25.81 -34.88
C ARG A 662 -6.63 26.34 -35.03
N GLY A 663 -7.17 26.92 -33.96
CA GLY A 663 -8.50 27.54 -33.96
C GLY A 663 -9.63 26.63 -34.44
N GLN A 664 -9.58 25.33 -34.12
CA GLN A 664 -10.60 24.39 -34.56
C GLN A 664 -11.98 24.81 -34.08
N VAL A 665 -13.01 24.57 -34.89
CA VAL A 665 -14.42 24.94 -34.60
C VAL A 665 -14.65 26.38 -34.12
N GLY A 666 -13.84 27.34 -34.61
CA GLY A 666 -14.07 28.77 -34.37
C GLY A 666 -13.37 29.36 -33.14
N THR A 667 -12.41 28.64 -32.57
CA THR A 667 -11.67 29.08 -31.38
C THR A 667 -10.38 29.83 -31.72
N GLU A 668 -10.18 30.28 -32.96
CA GLU A 668 -8.98 31.04 -33.36
C GLU A 668 -8.72 32.23 -32.42
N ARG A 669 -7.46 32.61 -32.17
CA ARG A 669 -7.13 33.68 -31.22
C ARG A 669 -6.09 34.62 -31.81
N ALA A 670 -6.24 35.92 -31.56
CA ALA A 670 -5.32 36.95 -32.04
C ALA A 670 -4.14 37.21 -31.11
N ALA A 671 -4.27 36.89 -29.81
CA ALA A 671 -3.20 37.01 -28.83
C ALA A 671 -2.53 35.66 -28.57
N PRO A 672 -1.20 35.62 -28.30
CA PRO A 672 -0.50 34.39 -27.97
C PRO A 672 -0.97 33.82 -26.62
N TRP A 673 -0.88 32.51 -26.47
CA TRP A 673 -0.92 31.88 -25.16
C TRP A 673 0.47 31.97 -24.53
N PRO A 674 0.61 32.51 -23.31
CA PRO A 674 1.89 32.57 -22.62
C PRO A 674 2.32 31.19 -22.11
N GLU A 675 3.60 31.10 -21.72
CA GLU A 675 4.09 30.03 -20.85
C GLU A 675 3.21 29.92 -19.59
N GLY A 676 2.98 28.70 -19.11
CA GLY A 676 2.11 28.42 -17.97
C GLY A 676 0.64 28.14 -18.34
N SER A 677 0.24 28.38 -19.60
CA SER A 677 -1.09 27.97 -20.09
C SER A 677 -1.27 26.45 -20.01
N TYR A 678 -2.49 25.99 -19.75
CA TYR A 678 -2.81 24.57 -19.65
C TYR A 678 -3.07 23.98 -21.04
N LEU A 679 -2.71 22.71 -21.21
CA LEU A 679 -3.14 21.85 -22.31
C LEU A 679 -4.00 20.74 -21.73
N VAL A 680 -5.23 20.59 -22.20
CA VAL A 680 -6.14 19.50 -21.83
C VAL A 680 -6.39 18.64 -23.07
N ARG A 681 -6.03 17.35 -23.01
CA ARG A 681 -6.28 16.43 -24.12
C ARG A 681 -7.73 15.96 -24.09
N LEU A 682 -8.44 16.10 -25.22
CA LEU A 682 -9.82 15.67 -25.37
C LEU A 682 -9.87 14.26 -25.98
N ASP A 683 -9.64 13.24 -25.15
CA ASP A 683 -9.60 11.82 -25.53
C ASP A 683 -10.84 11.02 -25.10
N GLY A 684 -11.89 11.72 -24.67
CA GLY A 684 -13.12 11.15 -24.12
C GLY A 684 -13.18 11.12 -22.59
N THR A 685 -12.07 11.39 -21.88
CA THR A 685 -12.08 11.49 -20.41
C THR A 685 -12.66 12.79 -19.87
N ALA A 686 -12.70 13.85 -20.69
CA ALA A 686 -13.36 15.11 -20.36
C ALA A 686 -14.80 15.06 -20.89
N GLU A 687 -15.75 14.71 -20.04
CA GLU A 687 -17.17 14.56 -20.40
C GLU A 687 -18.01 15.78 -20.01
N GLN A 688 -19.19 15.95 -20.62
CA GLN A 688 -20.10 17.04 -20.28
C GLN A 688 -20.76 16.81 -18.93
N ILE A 689 -20.87 17.88 -18.13
CA ILE A 689 -21.60 17.86 -16.87
C ILE A 689 -23.11 18.05 -17.11
N ASP A 690 -23.93 17.66 -16.14
CA ASP A 690 -25.36 17.96 -16.19
C ASP A 690 -25.60 19.44 -15.91
N LEU A 691 -26.03 20.18 -16.93
CA LEU A 691 -26.45 21.57 -16.81
C LEU A 691 -27.78 21.76 -17.54
N ALA A 692 -28.81 22.20 -16.82
CA ALA A 692 -30.07 22.56 -17.45
C ALA A 692 -29.95 23.88 -18.22
N GLU A 693 -30.57 23.99 -19.40
CA GLU A 693 -30.50 25.18 -20.26
C GLU A 693 -30.89 26.48 -19.54
N ALA A 694 -31.89 26.42 -18.65
CA ALA A 694 -32.35 27.56 -17.85
C ALA A 694 -31.30 28.08 -16.84
N LYS A 695 -30.22 27.32 -16.61
CA LYS A 695 -29.11 27.69 -15.70
C LYS A 695 -27.93 28.32 -16.44
N ARG A 696 -27.97 28.40 -17.76
CA ARG A 696 -26.95 29.07 -18.58
C ARG A 696 -26.81 30.54 -18.15
N GLY A 697 -25.57 31.02 -18.05
CA GLY A 697 -25.23 32.38 -17.60
C GLY A 697 -25.45 32.64 -16.10
N LEU A 698 -25.95 31.66 -15.33
CA LEU A 698 -26.14 31.80 -13.87
C LEU A 698 -24.94 31.22 -13.13
N ALA A 699 -24.40 31.98 -12.18
CA ALA A 699 -23.32 31.52 -11.33
C ALA A 699 -23.81 30.45 -10.33
N ARG A 700 -23.23 29.25 -10.39
CA ARG A 700 -23.54 28.11 -9.53
C ARG A 700 -22.34 27.68 -8.71
N TYR A 701 -22.59 27.00 -7.60
CA TYR A 701 -21.56 26.46 -6.74
C TYR A 701 -21.26 25.01 -7.12
N TYR A 702 -19.99 24.71 -7.33
CA TYR A 702 -19.50 23.37 -7.64
C TYR A 702 -18.50 22.93 -6.58
N ARG A 703 -18.61 21.69 -6.12
CA ARG A 703 -17.64 21.04 -5.25
C ARG A 703 -17.16 19.76 -5.89
N ILE A 704 -15.85 19.55 -5.92
CA ILE A 704 -15.26 18.39 -6.59
C ILE A 704 -14.14 17.76 -5.76
N GLY A 705 -14.20 16.44 -5.59
CA GLY A 705 -13.27 15.71 -4.72
C GLY A 705 -13.47 14.19 -4.80
N PRO A 706 -12.68 13.41 -4.04
CA PRO A 706 -12.77 11.95 -4.02
C PRO A 706 -14.18 11.45 -3.66
N ALA A 707 -14.79 10.61 -4.50
CA ALA A 707 -16.17 10.17 -4.33
C ALA A 707 -16.41 9.32 -3.06
N GLY A 708 -15.35 8.70 -2.52
CA GLY A 708 -15.40 7.95 -1.26
C GLY A 708 -15.38 8.81 0.01
N ARG A 709 -15.43 10.14 -0.13
CA ARG A 709 -15.39 11.11 0.97
C ARG A 709 -16.63 12.00 0.97
N PRO A 710 -17.06 12.50 2.14
CA PRO A 710 -18.19 13.43 2.21
C PRO A 710 -17.81 14.79 1.59
N VAL A 711 -18.80 15.53 1.09
CA VAL A 711 -18.63 16.77 0.31
C VAL A 711 -18.03 17.96 1.10
N ASP A 712 -17.98 17.83 2.42
CA ASP A 712 -17.37 18.77 3.37
C ASP A 712 -15.92 18.40 3.76
N ASP A 713 -15.39 17.27 3.27
CA ASP A 713 -14.02 16.85 3.50
C ASP A 713 -13.03 17.86 2.88
N PRO A 714 -11.88 18.15 3.53
CA PRO A 714 -10.88 19.10 3.02
C PRO A 714 -10.29 18.75 1.65
N SER A 715 -10.45 17.51 1.17
CA SER A 715 -10.07 17.09 -0.18
C SER A 715 -10.99 17.60 -1.28
N PHE A 716 -12.15 18.20 -0.96
CA PHE A 716 -13.03 18.83 -1.94
C PHE A 716 -12.61 20.28 -2.26
N SER A 717 -12.43 20.55 -3.54
CA SER A 717 -12.23 21.90 -4.08
C SER A 717 -13.59 22.54 -4.37
N ALA A 718 -13.78 23.82 -4.04
CA ALA A 718 -15.00 24.57 -4.32
C ALA A 718 -14.75 25.68 -5.33
N VAL A 719 -15.63 25.83 -6.34
CA VAL A 719 -15.60 26.91 -7.32
C VAL A 719 -17.00 27.44 -7.59
N ARG A 720 -17.10 28.72 -7.95
CA ARG A 720 -18.35 29.36 -8.36
C ARG A 720 -18.23 29.85 -9.79
N LEU A 721 -18.97 29.24 -10.70
CA LEU A 721 -18.82 29.45 -12.16
C LEU A 721 -20.17 29.64 -12.84
N ALA A 722 -20.19 30.38 -13.93
CA ALA A 722 -21.28 30.49 -14.89
C ALA A 722 -20.75 30.09 -16.27
N PHE A 723 -21.62 29.52 -17.11
CA PHE A 723 -21.27 29.06 -18.45
C PHE A 723 -22.16 29.75 -19.47
N ASP A 724 -21.56 30.30 -20.52
CA ASP A 724 -22.25 31.02 -21.58
C ASP A 724 -22.90 30.06 -22.58
N GLY A 725 -22.41 28.82 -22.65
CA GLY A 725 -22.88 27.79 -23.57
C GLY A 725 -22.35 28.04 -24.97
N LEU A 726 -21.04 28.02 -25.14
CA LEU A 726 -20.36 28.39 -26.39
C LEU A 726 -20.70 27.46 -27.57
N GLY A 727 -21.19 26.24 -27.32
CA GLY A 727 -21.75 25.37 -28.35
C GLY A 727 -22.99 25.92 -29.06
N LEU A 728 -23.70 26.88 -28.44
CA LEU A 728 -24.81 27.62 -29.05
C LEU A 728 -24.36 28.84 -29.86
N ARG A 729 -23.11 29.29 -29.70
CA ARG A 729 -22.61 30.51 -30.33
C ARG A 729 -22.33 30.30 -31.82
N PRO A 730 -22.94 31.10 -32.73
CA PRO A 730 -22.59 31.05 -34.14
C PRO A 730 -21.11 31.36 -34.41
N LEU A 731 -20.55 30.68 -35.42
CA LEU A 731 -19.19 30.94 -35.89
C LEU A 731 -19.09 32.32 -36.54
N SER A 732 -17.89 32.90 -36.52
CA SER A 732 -17.58 34.17 -37.17
C SER A 732 -17.71 34.07 -38.69
N PRO A 733 -18.43 34.99 -39.38
CA PRO A 733 -18.40 35.07 -40.83
C PRO A 733 -16.98 35.27 -41.38
N VAL A 734 -16.69 34.74 -42.57
CA VAL A 734 -15.35 34.81 -43.18
C VAL A 734 -15.37 35.55 -44.50
N HIS A 735 -14.18 35.90 -45.00
CA HIS A 735 -13.98 36.55 -46.29
C HIS A 735 -14.75 37.88 -46.44
N LEU A 736 -14.71 38.73 -45.41
CA LEU A 736 -15.23 40.10 -45.48
C LEU A 736 -14.54 40.83 -46.63
N ARG A 737 -15.33 41.32 -47.59
CA ARG A 737 -14.87 42.08 -48.76
C ARG A 737 -15.65 43.36 -48.87
N LEU A 738 -14.93 44.47 -48.85
CA LEU A 738 -15.45 45.80 -49.11
C LEU A 738 -15.18 46.16 -50.57
N ALA A 739 -16.22 46.56 -51.30
CA ALA A 739 -16.12 47.01 -52.68
C ALA A 739 -16.87 48.34 -52.88
N PRO A 740 -16.41 49.23 -53.77
CA PRO A 740 -17.14 50.44 -54.10
C PRO A 740 -18.44 50.10 -54.84
N GLY A 741 -19.54 50.72 -54.42
CA GLY A 741 -20.86 50.66 -55.05
C GLY A 741 -21.15 51.87 -55.95
N GLN A 742 -22.40 52.01 -56.41
CA GLN A 742 -22.83 53.18 -57.18
C GLN A 742 -22.96 54.41 -56.26
N GLY A 743 -22.62 55.60 -56.77
CA GLY A 743 -22.89 56.86 -56.08
C GLY A 743 -22.07 57.14 -54.81
N GLY A 744 -20.97 56.41 -54.57
CA GLY A 744 -20.11 56.58 -53.37
C GLY A 744 -20.45 55.63 -52.21
N ASP A 745 -21.39 54.71 -52.42
CA ASP A 745 -21.71 53.65 -51.45
C ASP A 745 -20.56 52.65 -51.32
N LEU A 746 -20.45 51.98 -50.17
CA LEU A 746 -19.55 50.85 -49.97
C LEU A 746 -20.38 49.58 -49.74
N SER A 747 -20.10 48.52 -50.50
CA SER A 747 -20.74 47.21 -50.35
C SER A 747 -19.82 46.26 -49.59
N LEU A 748 -20.25 45.84 -48.41
CA LEU A 748 -19.61 44.82 -47.60
C LEU A 748 -20.29 43.48 -47.85
N ASN A 749 -19.53 42.45 -48.23
CA ASN A 749 -20.02 41.09 -48.44
C ASN A 749 -19.17 40.10 -47.63
N TRP A 750 -19.77 38.98 -47.20
CA TRP A 750 -19.09 37.93 -46.44
C TRP A 750 -19.64 36.54 -46.79
N ILE A 751 -19.01 35.50 -46.24
CA ILE A 751 -19.44 34.10 -46.38
C ILE A 751 -19.85 33.57 -45.01
N ARG A 752 -21.04 32.95 -44.95
CA ARG A 752 -21.58 32.29 -43.76
C ARG A 752 -20.74 31.07 -43.38
N ARG A 753 -20.53 30.86 -42.08
CA ARG A 753 -20.04 29.59 -41.52
C ARG A 753 -21.15 28.93 -40.72
N THR A 754 -21.19 27.61 -40.68
CA THR A 754 -22.13 26.87 -39.84
C THR A 754 -21.39 26.01 -38.84
N ARG A 755 -21.95 25.91 -37.63
CA ARG A 755 -21.46 24.99 -36.57
C ARG A 755 -22.15 23.63 -36.63
N ILE A 756 -23.22 23.47 -37.41
CA ILE A 756 -24.00 22.23 -37.50
C ILE A 756 -23.90 21.67 -38.91
N GLY A 757 -23.27 20.50 -39.05
CA GLY A 757 -23.19 19.77 -40.32
C GLY A 757 -22.37 20.46 -41.42
N GLY A 758 -21.38 21.29 -41.04
CA GLY A 758 -20.57 22.07 -41.97
C GLY A 758 -19.55 21.28 -42.80
N ASP A 759 -19.22 20.04 -42.41
CA ASP A 759 -18.18 19.23 -43.05
C ASP A 759 -18.67 18.37 -44.23
N ARG A 760 -19.90 18.58 -44.70
CA ARG A 760 -20.48 17.85 -45.83
C ARG A 760 -20.11 18.51 -47.17
N TRP A 761 -19.64 17.70 -48.11
CA TRP A 761 -19.18 18.14 -49.45
C TRP A 761 -20.15 17.77 -50.58
N ASP A 762 -21.21 17.01 -50.26
CA ASP A 762 -22.21 16.50 -51.21
C ASP A 762 -23.37 17.47 -51.46
N THR A 763 -23.45 18.56 -50.69
CA THR A 763 -24.47 19.61 -50.83
C THR A 763 -23.86 20.92 -51.33
N ALA A 764 -24.60 21.67 -52.14
CA ALA A 764 -24.13 22.95 -52.69
C ALA A 764 -23.91 24.04 -51.63
N GLU A 765 -24.61 23.95 -50.49
CA GLU A 765 -24.52 24.91 -49.41
C GLU A 765 -24.67 24.24 -48.05
N VAL A 766 -23.91 24.70 -47.07
CA VAL A 766 -23.90 24.14 -45.71
C VAL A 766 -25.19 24.51 -44.95
N PRO A 767 -25.69 23.68 -44.02
CA PRO A 767 -26.91 23.97 -43.26
C PRO A 767 -26.82 25.29 -42.48
N LEU A 768 -27.94 26.02 -42.33
CA LEU A 768 -27.98 27.32 -41.65
C LEU A 768 -27.72 27.24 -40.14
N GLY A 769 -28.05 26.12 -39.48
CA GLY A 769 -27.84 25.89 -38.05
C GLY A 769 -28.76 26.70 -37.11
N GLU A 770 -29.23 27.87 -37.54
CA GLU A 770 -30.10 28.78 -36.79
C GLU A 770 -31.49 28.92 -37.44
N GLU A 771 -32.48 29.45 -36.72
CA GLU A 771 -33.87 29.54 -37.20
C GLU A 771 -34.05 30.47 -38.41
N LYS A 772 -33.19 31.49 -38.53
CA LYS A 772 -33.17 32.46 -39.63
C LYS A 772 -31.74 32.88 -39.94
N GLU A 773 -31.50 33.26 -41.19
CA GLU A 773 -30.23 33.86 -41.60
C GLU A 773 -30.28 35.37 -41.35
N GLU A 774 -29.71 35.80 -40.23
CA GLU A 774 -29.62 37.20 -39.84
C GLU A 774 -28.21 37.52 -39.33
N TYR A 775 -27.75 38.74 -39.59
CA TYR A 775 -26.42 39.22 -39.19
C TYR A 775 -26.54 40.59 -38.54
N VAL A 776 -25.70 40.85 -37.55
CA VAL A 776 -25.46 42.19 -37.02
C VAL A 776 -24.18 42.74 -37.63
N VAL A 777 -24.25 43.94 -38.19
CA VAL A 777 -23.14 44.69 -38.76
C VAL A 777 -22.89 45.93 -37.92
N ARG A 778 -21.65 46.10 -37.46
CA ARG A 778 -21.21 47.25 -36.67
C ARG A 778 -20.16 48.06 -37.39
N VAL A 779 -20.25 49.38 -37.24
CA VAL A 779 -19.17 50.31 -37.57
C VAL A 779 -18.57 50.77 -36.25
N VAL A 780 -17.28 50.49 -36.04
CA VAL A 780 -16.59 50.73 -34.78
C VAL A 780 -15.41 51.64 -35.01
N GLN A 781 -15.27 52.70 -34.21
CA GLN A 781 -14.11 53.59 -34.23
C GLN A 781 -13.67 53.85 -32.79
N ALA A 782 -12.37 53.66 -32.51
CA ALA A 782 -11.78 53.79 -31.17
C ALA A 782 -12.59 53.04 -30.09
N ASP A 783 -12.92 51.77 -30.37
CA ASP A 783 -13.71 50.86 -29.54
C ASP A 783 -15.19 51.27 -29.29
N ALA A 784 -15.64 52.39 -29.85
CA ALA A 784 -17.04 52.81 -29.78
C ALA A 784 -17.84 52.31 -30.99
N VAL A 785 -19.00 51.68 -30.74
CA VAL A 785 -19.96 51.30 -31.79
C VAL A 785 -20.70 52.55 -32.25
N ILE A 786 -20.38 53.02 -33.46
CA ILE A 786 -20.97 54.22 -34.07
C ILE A 786 -22.30 53.88 -34.76
N ARG A 787 -22.36 52.71 -35.38
CA ARG A 787 -23.55 52.20 -36.07
C ARG A 787 -23.69 50.71 -35.82
N GLU A 788 -24.94 50.28 -35.62
CA GLU A 788 -25.32 48.87 -35.58
C GLU A 788 -26.57 48.68 -36.44
N VAL A 789 -26.55 47.69 -37.33
CA VAL A 789 -27.66 47.35 -38.23
C VAL A 789 -27.79 45.84 -38.33
N THR A 790 -29.03 45.35 -38.35
CA THR A 790 -29.35 43.94 -38.65
C THR A 790 -29.68 43.78 -40.13
N VAL A 791 -29.10 42.78 -40.78
CA VAL A 791 -29.38 42.41 -42.18
C VAL A 791 -29.77 40.94 -42.30
N ALA A 792 -30.62 40.61 -43.27
CA ALA A 792 -31.14 39.25 -43.51
C ALA A 792 -30.43 38.51 -44.67
N ALA A 793 -29.29 39.04 -45.12
CA ALA A 793 -28.50 38.48 -46.21
C ALA A 793 -27.01 38.75 -45.93
N PRO A 794 -26.08 37.96 -46.52
CA PRO A 794 -24.64 38.11 -46.30
C PRO A 794 -24.01 39.30 -47.06
N THR A 795 -24.73 40.43 -47.07
CA THR A 795 -24.36 41.67 -47.73
C THR A 795 -24.94 42.87 -46.99
N TRP A 796 -24.19 43.96 -46.95
CA TRP A 796 -24.66 45.25 -46.43
C TRP A 796 -24.09 46.40 -47.26
N THR A 797 -24.96 47.37 -47.58
CA THR A 797 -24.56 48.59 -48.27
C THR A 797 -24.45 49.73 -47.26
N TYR A 798 -23.24 50.24 -47.09
CA TYR A 798 -22.96 51.44 -46.33
C TYR A 798 -23.11 52.66 -47.25
N SER A 799 -24.29 53.27 -47.23
CA SER A 799 -24.61 54.34 -48.17
C SER A 799 -23.76 55.59 -47.93
N ALA A 800 -23.52 56.39 -48.97
CA ALA A 800 -22.78 57.65 -48.86
C ALA A 800 -23.41 58.61 -47.83
N ALA A 801 -24.74 58.60 -47.71
CA ALA A 801 -25.46 59.37 -46.70
C ALA A 801 -25.22 58.85 -45.27
N ALA A 802 -25.14 57.53 -45.09
CA ALA A 802 -24.82 56.92 -43.80
C ALA A 802 -23.37 57.17 -43.39
N GLN A 803 -22.43 57.08 -44.34
CA GLN A 803 -21.02 57.44 -44.14
C GLN A 803 -20.87 58.90 -43.70
N ALA A 804 -21.56 59.83 -44.37
CA ALA A 804 -21.54 61.25 -44.01
C ALA A 804 -22.16 61.54 -42.63
N ALA A 805 -23.20 60.78 -42.24
CA ALA A 805 -23.84 60.91 -40.93
C ALA A 805 -22.96 60.38 -39.79
N ASP A 806 -22.21 59.31 -40.03
CA ASP A 806 -21.32 58.70 -39.02
C ASP A 806 -20.03 59.51 -38.84
N ALA A 807 -19.66 60.36 -39.80
CA ALA A 807 -18.57 61.33 -39.73
C ALA A 807 -17.24 60.76 -39.20
N LEU A 808 -16.89 59.54 -39.64
CA LEU A 808 -15.69 58.82 -39.23
C LEU A 808 -14.42 59.55 -39.69
N SER A 809 -13.36 59.49 -38.89
CA SER A 809 -12.05 60.04 -39.28
C SER A 809 -10.91 59.07 -38.96
N GLY A 810 -10.02 58.78 -39.91
CA GLY A 810 -8.93 57.82 -39.69
C GLY A 810 -9.40 56.36 -39.81
N LEU A 811 -8.72 55.42 -39.12
CA LEU A 811 -9.10 54.01 -39.19
C LEU A 811 -10.40 53.73 -38.44
N TYR A 812 -11.23 52.87 -39.03
CA TYR A 812 -12.41 52.29 -38.37
C TYR A 812 -12.53 50.81 -38.74
N GLU A 813 -13.33 50.05 -37.99
CA GLU A 813 -13.61 48.65 -38.25
C GLU A 813 -15.06 48.43 -38.66
N LEU A 814 -15.24 47.57 -39.65
CA LEU A 814 -16.52 46.96 -39.97
C LEU A 814 -16.54 45.57 -39.33
N GLN A 815 -17.45 45.33 -38.40
CA GLN A 815 -17.58 44.06 -37.70
C GLN A 815 -18.89 43.37 -38.09
N VAL A 816 -18.85 42.06 -38.33
CA VAL A 816 -20.02 41.26 -38.71
C VAL A 816 -20.10 40.01 -37.84
N ALA A 817 -21.28 39.72 -37.29
CA ALA A 817 -21.57 38.46 -36.60
C ALA A 817 -22.93 37.91 -37.04
N GLN A 818 -23.06 36.58 -37.13
CA GLN A 818 -24.35 35.92 -37.34
C GLN A 818 -25.16 35.94 -36.03
N LEU A 819 -26.46 36.18 -36.12
CA LEU A 819 -27.36 36.19 -34.97
C LEU A 819 -27.98 34.80 -34.74
N SER A 820 -28.04 34.40 -33.47
CA SER A 820 -28.83 33.25 -33.01
C SER A 820 -29.92 33.75 -32.07
N ALA A 821 -31.14 33.22 -32.22
CA ALA A 821 -32.22 33.50 -31.28
C ALA A 821 -31.92 32.96 -29.87
N ARG A 822 -31.06 31.93 -29.77
CA ARG A 822 -30.73 31.26 -28.51
C ARG A 822 -29.53 31.86 -27.79
N PHE A 823 -28.54 32.36 -28.53
CA PHE A 823 -27.29 32.90 -27.97
C PHE A 823 -27.17 34.44 -28.10
N GLY A 824 -27.79 35.04 -29.11
CA GLY A 824 -27.53 36.41 -29.52
C GLY A 824 -26.46 36.48 -30.62
N PRO A 825 -25.67 37.56 -30.70
CA PRO A 825 -24.60 37.66 -31.69
C PRO A 825 -23.52 36.61 -31.46
N GLY A 826 -23.15 35.92 -32.54
CA GLY A 826 -22.00 35.05 -32.59
C GLY A 826 -20.68 35.84 -32.51
N ARG A 827 -19.59 35.16 -32.83
CA ARG A 827 -18.28 35.80 -32.83
C ARG A 827 -18.17 36.84 -33.96
N PHE A 828 -17.69 38.05 -33.66
CA PHE A 828 -17.48 39.07 -34.67
C PHE A 828 -16.24 38.79 -35.52
N SER A 829 -16.40 39.00 -36.82
CA SER A 829 -15.31 39.11 -37.79
C SER A 829 -15.12 40.57 -38.15
N SER A 830 -13.87 41.05 -38.19
CA SER A 830 -13.56 42.47 -38.38
C SER A 830 -12.82 42.72 -39.69
N LEU A 831 -13.11 43.85 -40.34
CA LEU A 831 -12.35 44.41 -41.45
C LEU A 831 -11.98 45.86 -41.12
N THR A 832 -10.68 46.15 -41.02
CA THR A 832 -10.19 47.52 -40.82
C THR A 832 -10.24 48.29 -42.15
N VAL A 833 -10.81 49.49 -42.13
CA VAL A 833 -11.01 50.35 -43.29
C VAL A 833 -10.38 51.73 -43.03
N PRO A 834 -9.62 52.28 -43.98
CA PRO A 834 -9.20 53.67 -43.93
C PRO A 834 -10.39 54.59 -44.23
N GLY A 835 -10.74 55.46 -43.28
CA GLY A 835 -11.82 56.46 -43.41
C GLY A 835 -11.39 57.79 -44.00
#